data_AF-A0A2K1QG11-F1
#
_entry.id   AF-A0A2K1QG11-F1
#
_cell.length_a   1.000
_cell.length_b   1.000
_cell.length_c   1.000
_cell.angle_alpha   90.00
_cell.angle_beta   90.00
_cell.angle_gamma   90.00
#
_symmetry.space_group_name_H-M   'P 1'
#
loop_
_entity.id
_entity.type
_entity.pdbx_description
1 polymer ?
#
loop_
_entity_poly.entity_id
_entity_poly.type
_entity_poly.pdbx_seq_one_letter_code
_entity_poly.pdbx_strand_id
1 'polypeptide(L)'
;MPPLQVVALISGGKDSLFSILHCLANGHRVVALGNLHPHVTTIDDLDSFMYQTVGHNMIHLIAQALELPLYRQSIVGSAVSTSKTYDTQHASHSTDEVESMHVLLARVKQNHPQINAVSTGAILSDYQRTRVESVALRLGLTPLSYLWQYLFLPPYDERQLLLDMAEMGQDSRIVKVTSGSLDQAFLWSNVADQRTIVRLSKAAQRFSELGDGSIVGEGGEYETLTIDGPSPLWKHKIQVEEVDRNIIHDKGGTALLNVLQAKLVRKDWQSAPTAVRIPALFDDIFAVMRGPVLAKVQAAPPSELNEVCNASPLLSLKNVDSSTGPLSQLANLTAPGASAADQIRQILHDLEHIHKIPSARMIHTTILLRSMSDFPSMNAIYTTYFPHPNPPSRITISAGSLLPPNTHISLSVLHSALPRTSLHVQSQSYWAPANIGPYSQATSISTPASSVSEPVPPGTLTTIAGQIPLHPATMDLHLPTLPPLEQALDQSLLAAQHLLRVAQITRVNLFLGAVVCIGRDAVADAMPYVRAAGEIWRGMHVKRTEDEEESDEEVDVWDVKNRVERGDGWLVGRSQGGSTYRDTLQRDCTPPLFVVEVQGLPRGASVEWCGVGWGGNGRCRVERKGVWEEVGMGNGRGELSGWMGLGVGAGTLEEIDVPAGVMVTLYTTGEVADAVLERLKPTVVPCFRIWDAEGKMLRAVVAYMKCPL
;
A
#
# COMPACT_ATOMS: atom_id res chain seq x y z
N MET A 1 14.59 11.86 -10.39
CA MET A 1 15.49 12.10 -9.22
C MET A 1 16.94 11.70 -9.52
N PRO A 2 17.96 12.21 -8.79
CA PRO A 2 19.33 11.74 -8.93
C PRO A 2 19.51 10.28 -8.46
N PRO A 3 20.46 9.52 -9.02
CA PRO A 3 20.83 8.18 -8.57
C PRO A 3 21.12 8.10 -7.06
N LEU A 4 20.45 7.17 -6.36
CA LEU A 4 20.74 6.87 -4.97
C LEU A 4 22.04 6.08 -4.82
N GLN A 5 22.73 6.27 -3.70
CA GLN A 5 23.91 5.50 -3.29
C GLN A 5 23.48 4.49 -2.22
N VAL A 6 23.49 3.21 -2.59
CA VAL A 6 22.77 2.15 -1.88
C VAL A 6 23.72 1.24 -1.14
N VAL A 7 23.41 0.92 0.12
CA VAL A 7 23.90 -0.29 0.78
C VAL A 7 22.88 -1.41 0.57
N ALA A 8 23.30 -2.55 0.00
CA ALA A 8 22.41 -3.69 -0.19
C ALA A 8 22.54 -4.66 0.99
N LEU A 9 21.44 -4.94 1.68
CA LEU A 9 21.38 -6.01 2.67
C LEU A 9 21.32 -7.35 1.94
N ILE A 10 22.32 -8.22 2.17
CA ILE A 10 22.41 -9.52 1.54
C ILE A 10 22.35 -10.67 2.55
N SER A 11 21.56 -11.68 2.19
CA SER A 11 21.51 -12.98 2.86
C SER A 11 22.35 -14.04 2.13
N GLY A 12 22.74 -13.76 0.88
CA GLY A 12 23.34 -14.74 -0.03
C GLY A 12 22.30 -15.49 -0.88
N GLY A 13 21.03 -15.45 -0.49
CA GLY A 13 19.92 -16.06 -1.22
C GLY A 13 19.44 -15.25 -2.43
N LYS A 14 18.62 -15.89 -3.26
CA LYS A 14 18.15 -15.41 -4.56
C LYS A 14 17.60 -13.98 -4.53
N ASP A 15 16.81 -13.64 -3.51
CA ASP A 15 16.02 -12.41 -3.49
C ASP A 15 16.89 -11.20 -3.20
N SER A 16 17.81 -11.34 -2.25
CA SER A 16 18.71 -10.25 -1.88
C SER A 16 19.64 -9.85 -3.03
N LEU A 17 20.13 -10.80 -3.82
CA LEU A 17 20.95 -10.51 -5.00
C LEU A 17 20.13 -9.99 -6.18
N PHE A 18 18.92 -10.51 -6.38
CA PHE A 18 18.04 -10.02 -7.44
C PHE A 18 17.53 -8.59 -7.15
N SER A 19 17.33 -8.22 -5.89
CA SER A 19 16.97 -6.85 -5.47
C SER A 19 18.03 -5.81 -5.87
N ILE A 20 19.31 -6.21 -5.90
CA ILE A 20 20.41 -5.34 -6.36
C ILE A 20 20.25 -5.02 -7.84
N LEU A 21 19.87 -6.01 -8.66
CA LEU A 21 19.65 -5.81 -10.09
C LEU A 21 18.52 -4.79 -10.34
N HIS A 22 17.45 -4.82 -9.54
CA HIS A 22 16.40 -3.80 -9.60
C HIS A 22 16.90 -2.42 -9.14
N CYS A 23 17.78 -2.33 -8.13
CA CYS A 23 18.40 -1.04 -7.80
C CYS A 23 19.18 -0.46 -8.99
N LEU A 24 19.98 -1.29 -9.67
CA LEU A 24 20.73 -0.88 -10.86
C LEU A 24 19.79 -0.48 -12.01
N ALA A 25 18.70 -1.23 -12.22
CA ALA A 25 17.71 -0.95 -13.27
C ALA A 25 16.96 0.38 -13.04
N ASN A 26 16.74 0.78 -11.78
CA ASN A 26 16.21 2.10 -11.42
C ASN A 26 17.30 3.21 -11.42
N GLY A 27 18.48 2.92 -11.97
CA GLY A 27 19.57 3.88 -12.12
C GLY A 27 20.31 4.21 -10.83
N HIS A 28 20.15 3.42 -9.77
CA HIS A 28 20.90 3.60 -8.52
C HIS A 28 22.25 2.89 -8.57
N ARG A 29 23.14 3.27 -7.64
CA ARG A 29 24.47 2.67 -7.52
C ARG A 29 24.60 1.94 -6.18
N VAL A 30 24.90 0.66 -6.22
CA VAL A 30 25.27 -0.10 -5.02
C VAL A 30 26.73 0.17 -4.67
N VAL A 31 26.96 0.61 -3.44
CA VAL A 31 28.27 1.06 -2.93
C VAL A 31 28.88 0.05 -1.96
N ALA A 32 28.05 -0.66 -1.20
CA ALA A 32 28.50 -1.63 -0.21
C ALA A 32 27.43 -2.71 0.03
N LEU A 33 27.88 -3.84 0.58
CA LEU A 33 27.06 -4.96 1.01
C LEU A 33 27.02 -5.00 2.54
N GLY A 34 25.84 -5.19 3.11
CA GLY A 34 25.64 -5.45 4.53
C GLY A 34 25.13 -6.87 4.75
N ASN A 35 25.68 -7.59 5.71
CA ASN A 35 25.19 -8.92 6.09
C ASN A 35 25.13 -9.05 7.62
N LEU A 36 24.01 -9.60 8.11
CA LEU A 36 23.89 -10.05 9.48
C LEU A 36 24.13 -11.56 9.55
N HIS A 37 24.80 -12.02 10.62
CA HIS A 37 25.12 -13.44 10.79
C HIS A 37 24.98 -13.88 12.25
N PRO A 38 24.76 -15.17 12.52
CA PRO A 38 24.67 -15.70 13.89
C PRO A 38 25.94 -15.43 14.71
N HIS A 39 25.77 -15.26 16.03
CA HIS A 39 26.87 -15.03 16.98
C HIS A 39 27.62 -16.33 17.37
N VAL A 40 26.92 -17.47 17.37
CA VAL A 40 27.48 -18.79 17.73
C VAL A 40 27.08 -19.82 16.67
N THR A 41 28.01 -20.69 16.28
CA THR A 41 27.84 -21.71 15.22
C THR A 41 27.17 -23.01 15.69
N THR A 42 26.48 -23.00 16.84
CA THR A 42 25.72 -24.17 17.31
C THR A 42 24.37 -24.23 16.60
N ILE A 43 24.00 -25.43 16.15
CA ILE A 43 22.84 -25.71 15.28
C ILE A 43 21.51 -25.26 15.93
N ASP A 44 21.44 -25.20 17.26
CA ASP A 44 20.21 -24.85 18.00
C ASP A 44 19.88 -23.33 18.04
N ASP A 45 20.76 -22.44 17.58
CA ASP A 45 20.57 -20.96 17.60
C ASP A 45 20.19 -20.38 16.21
N LEU A 46 19.74 -21.22 15.27
CA LEU A 46 19.55 -20.87 13.85
C LEU A 46 18.20 -20.21 13.49
N ASP A 47 17.26 -20.12 14.43
CA ASP A 47 15.88 -19.70 14.16
C ASP A 47 15.68 -18.17 14.29
N SER A 48 16.24 -17.41 13.34
CA SER A 48 15.87 -16.00 13.13
C SER A 48 14.70 -15.89 12.15
N PHE A 49 13.66 -15.15 12.53
CA PHE A 49 12.56 -14.79 11.62
C PHE A 49 13.00 -13.76 10.55
N MET A 50 14.12 -13.07 10.79
CA MET A 50 14.58 -11.96 9.96
C MET A 50 15.72 -12.36 9.01
N TYR A 51 16.64 -13.23 9.44
CA TYR A 51 17.91 -13.44 8.76
C TYR A 51 18.13 -14.89 8.35
N GLN A 52 18.54 -15.08 7.10
CA GLN A 52 19.04 -16.37 6.62
C GLN A 52 20.33 -16.74 7.34
N THR A 53 20.38 -17.93 7.93
CA THR A 53 21.53 -18.43 8.68
C THR A 53 22.31 -19.49 7.90
N VAL A 54 21.68 -20.15 6.91
CA VAL A 54 22.33 -21.14 6.04
C VAL A 54 23.17 -20.46 4.95
N GLY A 55 24.38 -20.99 4.71
CA GLY A 55 25.29 -20.47 3.69
C GLY A 55 25.97 -19.15 4.07
N HIS A 56 25.85 -18.68 5.31
CA HIS A 56 26.47 -17.43 5.76
C HIS A 56 28.02 -17.46 5.68
N ASN A 57 28.64 -18.65 5.66
CA ASN A 57 30.07 -18.84 5.44
C ASN A 57 30.49 -18.42 4.02
N MET A 58 29.58 -18.46 3.04
CA MET A 58 29.85 -18.16 1.62
C MET A 58 29.74 -16.67 1.27
N ILE A 59 29.21 -15.83 2.16
CA ILE A 59 28.93 -14.41 1.90
C ILE A 59 30.18 -13.62 1.50
N HIS A 60 31.34 -13.94 2.08
CA HIS A 60 32.60 -13.28 1.73
C HIS A 60 33.02 -13.55 0.28
N LEU A 61 32.76 -14.76 -0.25
CA LEU A 61 33.01 -15.10 -1.65
C LEU A 61 32.01 -14.39 -2.57
N ILE A 62 30.76 -14.23 -2.16
CA ILE A 62 29.79 -13.42 -2.91
C ILE A 62 30.31 -11.98 -3.03
N ALA A 63 30.71 -11.35 -1.92
CA ALA A 63 31.24 -9.99 -1.97
C ALA A 63 32.47 -9.84 -2.88
N GLN A 64 33.39 -10.81 -2.85
CA GLN A 64 34.54 -10.86 -3.76
C GLN A 64 34.10 -11.08 -5.22
N ALA A 65 33.10 -11.93 -5.46
CA ALA A 65 32.55 -12.18 -6.78
C ALA A 65 31.88 -10.94 -7.40
N LEU A 66 31.29 -10.09 -6.57
CA LEU A 66 30.67 -8.82 -6.94
C LEU A 66 31.65 -7.65 -6.97
N GLU A 67 32.86 -7.81 -6.41
CA GLU A 67 33.86 -6.75 -6.20
C GLU A 67 33.29 -5.55 -5.40
N LEU A 68 32.49 -5.84 -4.37
CA LEU A 68 31.88 -4.82 -3.50
C LEU A 68 32.37 -4.93 -2.04
N PRO A 69 32.57 -3.80 -1.32
CA PRO A 69 32.89 -3.81 0.10
C PRO A 69 31.82 -4.54 0.92
N LEU A 70 32.23 -5.42 1.82
CA LEU A 70 31.33 -6.18 2.70
C LEU A 70 31.50 -5.76 4.16
N TYR A 71 30.38 -5.45 4.80
CA TYR A 71 30.30 -5.21 6.23
C TYR A 71 29.43 -6.29 6.87
N ARG A 72 29.96 -6.92 7.92
CA ARG A 72 29.28 -7.99 8.63
C ARG A 72 29.03 -7.64 10.09
N GLN A 73 27.87 -7.98 10.60
CA GLN A 73 27.52 -7.75 12.00
C GLN A 73 26.94 -9.05 12.59
N SER A 74 27.49 -9.48 13.72
CA SER A 74 26.88 -10.57 14.47
C SER A 74 25.55 -10.10 15.04
N ILE A 75 24.54 -10.96 14.94
CA ILE A 75 23.23 -10.76 15.54
C ILE A 75 23.39 -10.92 17.05
N VAL A 76 23.04 -9.88 17.80
CA VAL A 76 23.00 -9.90 19.26
C VAL A 76 21.54 -9.81 19.69
N GLY A 77 21.19 -10.58 20.72
CA GLY A 77 19.82 -10.61 21.25
C GLY A 77 18.97 -11.69 20.59
N SER A 78 17.65 -11.57 20.75
CA SER A 78 16.65 -12.50 20.18
C SER A 78 15.53 -11.73 19.50
N ALA A 79 14.62 -12.44 18.82
CA ALA A 79 13.41 -11.85 18.24
C ALA A 79 12.42 -11.47 19.37
N VAL A 80 12.66 -10.33 20.03
CA VAL A 80 11.83 -9.82 21.13
C VAL A 80 10.53 -9.24 20.58
N SER A 81 10.63 -8.44 19.52
CA SER A 81 9.48 -7.95 18.78
C SER A 81 9.13 -8.95 17.69
N THR A 82 8.06 -9.73 17.88
CA THR A 82 7.55 -10.69 16.88
C THR A 82 6.36 -10.16 16.07
N SER A 83 5.91 -8.94 16.37
CA SER A 83 4.82 -8.28 15.64
C SER A 83 5.20 -7.97 14.18
N LYS A 84 4.18 -7.91 13.31
CA LYS A 84 4.33 -7.43 11.92
C LYS A 84 4.86 -6.00 11.86
N THR A 85 4.59 -5.19 12.88
CA THR A 85 5.05 -3.81 12.99
C THR A 85 6.19 -3.71 13.98
N TYR A 86 7.24 -2.96 13.64
CA TYR A 86 8.36 -2.70 14.52
C TYR A 86 8.19 -1.35 15.23
N ASP A 87 7.80 -1.40 16.50
CA ASP A 87 7.84 -0.24 17.40
C ASP A 87 9.24 -0.14 18.02
N THR A 88 9.76 1.08 18.23
CA THR A 88 11.08 1.30 18.85
C THR A 88 10.98 1.77 20.30
N GLN A 89 9.78 2.03 20.81
CA GLN A 89 9.59 2.60 22.14
C GLN A 89 9.34 1.58 23.25
N HIS A 90 9.30 0.27 22.95
CA HIS A 90 9.22 -0.73 24.00
C HIS A 90 10.58 -0.91 24.70
N ALA A 91 10.60 -0.92 26.03
CA ALA A 91 11.83 -0.87 26.84
C ALA A 91 12.80 -2.07 26.65
N SER A 92 12.44 -3.07 25.84
CA SER A 92 13.19 -4.31 25.60
C SER A 92 13.97 -4.37 24.27
N HIS A 93 14.08 -3.26 23.52
CA HIS A 93 14.77 -3.27 22.21
C HIS A 93 16.29 -3.38 22.27
N SER A 94 16.95 -3.07 23.40
CA SER A 94 18.41 -3.21 23.49
C SER A 94 18.89 -4.66 23.31
N THR A 95 17.97 -5.63 23.44
CA THR A 95 18.21 -7.06 23.26
C THR A 95 17.48 -7.63 22.04
N ASP A 96 16.94 -6.79 21.15
CA ASP A 96 16.22 -7.23 19.96
C ASP A 96 17.18 -7.37 18.75
N GLU A 97 17.03 -8.46 17.99
CA GLU A 97 17.91 -8.79 16.86
C GLU A 97 17.98 -7.69 15.78
N VAL A 98 16.95 -6.84 15.66
CA VAL A 98 16.88 -5.77 14.66
C VAL A 98 17.88 -4.65 14.94
N GLU A 99 18.24 -4.38 16.20
CA GLU A 99 19.19 -3.30 16.53
C GLU A 99 20.61 -3.62 16.06
N SER A 100 20.92 -4.90 15.83
CA SER A 100 22.17 -5.30 15.16
C SER A 100 22.24 -4.71 13.74
N MET A 101 21.11 -4.59 13.03
CA MET A 101 21.07 -3.97 11.70
C MET A 101 21.32 -2.46 11.77
N HIS A 102 20.84 -1.80 12.82
CA HIS A 102 21.13 -0.38 13.06
C HIS A 102 22.64 -0.16 13.25
N VAL A 103 23.30 -0.97 14.09
CA VAL A 103 24.76 -0.92 14.28
C VAL A 103 25.51 -1.14 12.96
N LEU A 104 25.10 -2.14 12.19
CA LEU A 104 25.69 -2.44 10.89
C LEU A 104 25.61 -1.24 9.94
N LEU A 105 24.40 -0.72 9.73
CA LEU A 105 24.15 0.35 8.76
C LEU A 105 24.76 1.68 9.20
N ALA A 106 24.78 1.98 10.50
CA ALA A 106 25.48 3.15 11.04
C ALA A 106 26.98 3.09 10.72
N ARG A 107 27.63 1.92 10.90
CA ARG A 107 29.04 1.72 10.57
C ARG A 107 29.30 1.82 9.06
N VAL A 108 28.41 1.27 8.22
CA VAL A 108 28.52 1.42 6.76
C VAL A 108 28.44 2.89 6.38
N LYS A 109 27.46 3.64 6.89
CA LYS A 109 27.27 5.07 6.61
C LYS A 109 28.48 5.90 7.08
N GLN A 110 29.10 5.55 8.20
CA GLN A 110 30.32 6.19 8.68
C GLN A 110 31.49 6.02 7.70
N ASN A 111 31.65 4.83 7.11
CA ASN A 111 32.72 4.54 6.14
C ASN A 111 32.38 4.99 4.71
N HIS A 112 31.09 5.15 4.41
CA HIS A 112 30.56 5.59 3.12
C HIS A 112 29.53 6.73 3.31
N PRO A 113 29.96 7.96 3.64
CA PRO A 113 29.06 9.08 3.96
C PRO A 113 28.08 9.47 2.84
N GLN A 114 28.37 9.09 1.60
CA GLN A 114 27.52 9.32 0.44
C GLN A 114 26.26 8.44 0.40
N ILE A 115 26.21 7.36 1.19
CA ILE A 115 25.07 6.43 1.19
C ILE A 115 23.83 7.13 1.75
N ASN A 116 22.76 7.04 0.97
CA ASN A 116 21.47 7.66 1.28
C ASN A 116 20.30 6.67 1.13
N ALA A 117 20.56 5.39 0.83
CA ALA A 117 19.53 4.37 0.69
C ALA A 117 19.99 2.98 1.13
N VAL A 118 19.05 2.12 1.49
CA VAL A 118 19.26 0.70 1.82
C VAL A 118 18.31 -0.18 1.02
N SER A 119 18.82 -1.25 0.41
CA SER A 119 18.00 -2.23 -0.33
C SER A 119 17.75 -3.49 0.48
N THR A 120 16.52 -4.03 0.40
CA THR A 120 16.13 -5.33 0.94
C THR A 120 15.54 -6.24 -0.14
N GLY A 121 15.67 -7.55 0.07
CA GLY A 121 15.11 -8.59 -0.81
C GLY A 121 13.73 -9.11 -0.41
N ALA A 122 13.04 -8.50 0.56
CA ALA A 122 11.73 -8.99 1.01
C ALA A 122 10.68 -8.94 -0.12
N ILE A 123 9.98 -10.05 -0.38
CA ILE A 123 8.93 -10.13 -1.41
C ILE A 123 7.54 -9.95 -0.81
N LEU A 124 7.15 -10.75 0.18
CA LEU A 124 5.81 -10.68 0.80
C LEU A 124 5.85 -10.33 2.28
N SER A 125 6.99 -10.55 2.94
CA SER A 125 7.13 -10.35 4.39
C SER A 125 7.05 -8.89 4.84
N ASP A 126 5.89 -8.49 5.38
CA ASP A 126 5.73 -7.23 6.12
C ASP A 126 6.65 -7.14 7.35
N TYR A 127 6.88 -8.28 8.00
CA TYR A 127 7.76 -8.37 9.17
C TYR A 127 9.16 -7.87 8.84
N GLN A 128 9.74 -8.36 7.75
CA GLN A 128 11.09 -7.98 7.33
C GLN A 128 11.12 -6.54 6.82
N ARG A 129 10.15 -6.16 5.98
CA ARG A 129 10.08 -4.82 5.40
C ARG A 129 10.03 -3.72 6.46
N THR A 130 9.11 -3.81 7.43
CA THR A 130 8.92 -2.74 8.44
C THR A 130 10.12 -2.55 9.35
N ARG A 131 10.90 -3.61 9.61
CA ARG A 131 12.16 -3.55 10.37
C ARG A 131 13.25 -2.81 9.61
N VAL A 132 13.41 -3.11 8.32
CA VAL A 132 14.35 -2.38 7.45
C VAL A 132 13.93 -0.91 7.34
N GLU A 133 12.65 -0.64 7.13
CA GLU A 133 12.11 0.73 7.09
C GLU A 133 12.41 1.49 8.38
N SER A 134 12.13 0.90 9.56
CA SER A 134 12.38 1.53 10.86
C SER A 134 13.86 1.89 11.05
N VAL A 135 14.78 0.98 10.77
CA VAL A 135 16.22 1.25 10.90
C VAL A 135 16.68 2.28 9.87
N ALA A 136 16.24 2.16 8.61
CA ALA A 136 16.61 3.08 7.55
C ALA A 136 16.22 4.52 7.88
N LEU A 137 14.98 4.73 8.31
CA LEU A 137 14.44 6.05 8.63
C LEU A 137 15.15 6.69 9.83
N ARG A 138 15.47 5.92 10.87
CA ARG A 138 16.28 6.41 12.01
C ARG A 138 17.68 6.87 11.60
N LEU A 139 18.24 6.25 10.55
CA LEU A 139 19.54 6.62 9.99
C LEU A 139 19.43 7.65 8.85
N GLY A 140 18.23 8.16 8.53
CA GLY A 140 18.00 9.07 7.41
C GLY A 140 18.35 8.47 6.04
N LEU A 141 18.13 7.17 5.87
CA LEU A 141 18.28 6.43 4.62
C LEU A 141 16.91 6.16 4.00
N THR A 142 16.82 6.21 2.67
CA THR A 142 15.64 5.76 1.92
C THR A 142 15.61 4.24 1.84
N PRO A 143 14.57 3.56 2.38
CA PRO A 143 14.43 2.13 2.22
C PRO A 143 13.89 1.77 0.83
N LEU A 144 14.54 0.82 0.16
CA LEU A 144 14.20 0.30 -1.16
C LEU A 144 13.80 -1.17 -1.04
N SER A 145 12.55 -1.48 -1.40
CA SER A 145 11.95 -2.82 -1.33
C SER A 145 11.31 -3.15 -2.68
N TYR A 146 12.10 -3.14 -3.75
CA TYR A 146 11.58 -3.28 -5.12
C TYR A 146 10.82 -4.59 -5.37
N LEU A 147 11.18 -5.66 -4.67
CA LEU A 147 10.51 -6.95 -4.80
C LEU A 147 9.23 -7.06 -3.94
N TRP A 148 8.95 -6.08 -3.08
CA TRP A 148 7.78 -6.15 -2.21
C TRP A 148 6.48 -6.07 -3.02
N GLN A 149 5.60 -7.06 -2.83
CA GLN A 149 4.36 -7.28 -3.59
C GLN A 149 4.55 -7.48 -5.11
N TYR A 150 5.77 -7.84 -5.56
CA TYR A 150 6.09 -7.98 -6.99
C TYR A 150 5.25 -9.04 -7.71
N LEU A 151 4.83 -10.09 -7.00
CA LEU A 151 4.02 -11.19 -7.53
C LEU A 151 2.58 -10.76 -7.85
N PHE A 152 2.13 -9.63 -7.31
CA PHE A 152 0.81 -9.05 -7.54
C PHE A 152 0.84 -7.93 -8.57
N LEU A 153 1.89 -7.89 -9.40
CA LEU A 153 2.02 -7.00 -10.55
C LEU A 153 1.98 -7.82 -11.84
N PRO A 154 1.60 -7.23 -12.99
CA PRO A 154 1.59 -7.93 -14.27
C PRO A 154 2.91 -8.67 -14.52
N PRO A 155 2.88 -9.94 -14.98
CA PRO A 155 1.72 -10.71 -15.48
C PRO A 155 0.95 -11.54 -14.42
N TYR A 156 1.06 -11.23 -13.13
CA TYR A 156 0.33 -11.90 -12.03
C TYR A 156 0.58 -13.42 -11.92
N ASP A 157 1.79 -13.87 -12.23
CA ASP A 157 2.23 -15.26 -12.05
C ASP A 157 3.27 -15.34 -10.92
N GLU A 158 2.98 -16.13 -9.88
CA GLU A 158 3.89 -16.38 -8.76
C GLU A 158 5.24 -16.94 -9.22
N ARG A 159 5.26 -17.69 -10.33
CA ARG A 159 6.48 -18.22 -10.94
C ARG A 159 7.32 -17.15 -11.63
N GLN A 160 6.71 -16.02 -12.01
CA GLN A 160 7.34 -15.02 -12.86
C GLN A 160 8.64 -14.50 -12.25
N LEU A 161 8.72 -14.33 -10.93
CA LEU A 161 9.96 -13.87 -10.30
C LEU A 161 11.12 -14.85 -10.52
N LEU A 162 10.87 -16.16 -10.47
CA LEU A 162 11.89 -17.18 -10.76
C LEU A 162 12.23 -17.25 -12.25
N LEU A 163 11.24 -17.02 -13.12
CA LEU A 163 11.45 -16.93 -14.57
C LEU A 163 12.29 -15.70 -14.94
N ASP A 164 12.03 -14.54 -14.32
CA ASP A 164 12.81 -13.32 -14.47
C ASP A 164 14.27 -13.56 -14.02
N MET A 165 14.48 -14.29 -12.91
CA MET A 165 15.82 -14.71 -12.46
C MET A 165 16.50 -15.62 -13.47
N ALA A 166 15.76 -16.56 -14.08
CA ALA A 166 16.28 -17.47 -15.11
C ALA A 166 16.71 -16.72 -16.37
N GLU A 167 15.90 -15.76 -16.83
CA GLU A 167 16.17 -14.92 -17.99
C GLU A 167 17.41 -14.03 -17.77
N MET A 168 17.56 -13.52 -16.55
CA MET A 168 18.77 -12.80 -16.13
C MET A 168 19.98 -13.71 -15.93
N GLY A 169 19.84 -15.04 -16.03
CA GLY A 169 20.92 -15.99 -15.80
C GLY A 169 21.43 -15.99 -14.36
N GLN A 170 20.57 -15.68 -13.39
CA GLN A 170 20.89 -15.85 -11.97
C GLN A 170 20.88 -17.34 -11.60
N ASP A 171 21.98 -17.81 -11.03
CA ASP A 171 22.15 -19.19 -10.58
C ASP A 171 22.09 -19.23 -9.04
N SER A 172 20.91 -19.56 -8.54
CA SER A 172 20.64 -19.67 -7.10
C SER A 172 20.31 -21.11 -6.75
N ARG A 173 21.18 -21.75 -5.99
CA ARG A 173 21.09 -23.17 -5.62
C ARG A 173 20.28 -23.33 -4.35
N ILE A 174 19.34 -24.27 -4.33
CA ILE A 174 18.62 -24.63 -3.10
C ILE A 174 19.61 -25.29 -2.12
N VAL A 175 19.74 -24.75 -0.91
CA VAL A 175 20.69 -25.22 0.12
C VAL A 175 20.02 -25.66 1.41
N LYS A 176 18.72 -25.41 1.57
CA LYS A 176 17.92 -25.92 2.69
C LYS A 176 16.52 -26.22 2.18
N VAL A 177 15.90 -27.27 2.70
CA VAL A 177 14.48 -27.58 2.54
C VAL A 177 13.88 -27.95 3.90
N THR A 178 12.70 -27.43 4.22
CA THR A 178 12.06 -27.55 5.55
C THR A 178 10.63 -28.11 5.48
N SER A 179 10.02 -28.20 4.30
CA SER A 179 8.62 -28.61 4.14
C SER A 179 8.46 -30.08 3.79
N GLY A 180 7.38 -30.72 4.24
CA GLY A 180 7.06 -32.11 3.91
C GLY A 180 6.82 -32.37 2.41
N SER A 181 6.64 -31.32 1.60
CA SER A 181 6.55 -31.41 0.14
C SER A 181 7.90 -31.40 -0.58
N LEU A 182 8.97 -30.92 0.06
CA LEU A 182 10.29 -30.75 -0.54
C LEU A 182 11.29 -31.74 0.07
N ASP A 183 11.83 -32.62 -0.76
CA ASP A 183 12.83 -33.60 -0.35
C ASP A 183 14.26 -33.13 -0.65
N GLN A 184 15.23 -33.91 -0.17
CA GLN A 184 16.66 -33.65 -0.42
C GLN A 184 17.04 -33.62 -1.91
N ALA A 185 16.22 -34.15 -2.82
CA ALA A 185 16.51 -34.13 -4.26
C ALA A 185 16.32 -32.74 -4.89
N PHE A 186 15.89 -31.75 -4.13
CA PHE A 186 15.94 -30.35 -4.52
C PHE A 186 17.29 -29.70 -4.22
N LEU A 187 18.07 -30.22 -3.27
CA LEU A 187 19.35 -29.63 -2.88
C LEU A 187 20.28 -29.53 -4.09
N TRP A 188 20.95 -28.38 -4.19
CA TRP A 188 21.83 -27.98 -5.28
C TRP A 188 21.17 -27.83 -6.66
N SER A 189 19.85 -27.98 -6.77
CA SER A 189 19.13 -27.58 -7.99
C SER A 189 19.12 -26.06 -8.09
N ASN A 190 19.30 -25.50 -9.30
CA ASN A 190 19.06 -24.07 -9.50
C ASN A 190 17.54 -23.85 -9.42
N VAL A 191 17.13 -22.95 -8.53
CA VAL A 191 15.73 -22.63 -8.24
C VAL A 191 15.01 -22.08 -9.47
N ALA A 192 15.74 -21.36 -10.33
CA ALA A 192 15.23 -20.71 -11.53
C ALA A 192 15.16 -21.65 -12.75
N ASP A 193 15.69 -22.88 -12.66
CA ASP A 193 15.59 -23.84 -13.77
C ASP A 193 14.12 -24.25 -14.00
N GLN A 194 13.69 -24.29 -15.26
CA GLN A 194 12.31 -24.66 -15.64
C GLN A 194 11.84 -25.97 -15.00
N ARG A 195 12.72 -26.98 -14.94
CA ARG A 195 12.41 -28.27 -14.31
C ARG A 195 12.19 -28.14 -12.80
N THR A 196 12.99 -27.31 -12.13
CA THR A 196 12.88 -27.03 -10.70
C THR A 196 11.59 -26.26 -10.40
N ILE A 197 11.29 -25.21 -11.18
CA ILE A 197 10.05 -24.43 -11.04
C ILE A 197 8.81 -25.33 -11.17
N VAL A 198 8.79 -26.25 -12.15
CA VAL A 198 7.68 -27.20 -12.31
C VAL A 198 7.57 -28.14 -11.10
N ARG A 199 8.70 -28.61 -10.55
CA ARG A 199 8.69 -29.45 -9.34
C ARG A 199 8.20 -28.68 -8.11
N LEU A 200 8.64 -27.44 -7.93
CA LEU A 200 8.20 -26.54 -6.85
C LEU A 200 6.71 -26.22 -6.97
N SER A 201 6.22 -25.95 -8.18
CA SER A 201 4.79 -25.70 -8.44
C SER A 201 3.93 -26.90 -8.04
N LYS A 202 4.35 -28.12 -8.40
CA LYS A 202 3.67 -29.36 -7.99
C LYS A 202 3.74 -29.59 -6.48
N ALA A 203 4.85 -29.24 -5.85
CA ALA A 203 5.05 -29.34 -4.42
C ALA A 203 4.14 -28.37 -3.64
N ALA A 204 4.04 -27.12 -4.10
CA ALA A 204 3.14 -26.10 -3.54
C ALA A 204 1.66 -26.51 -3.70
N GLN A 205 1.27 -27.02 -4.87
CA GLN A 205 -0.11 -27.49 -5.13
C GLN A 205 -0.57 -28.62 -4.22
N ARG A 206 0.35 -29.47 -3.72
CA ARG A 206 0.00 -30.56 -2.80
C ARG A 206 -0.41 -30.07 -1.41
N PHE A 207 -0.06 -28.83 -1.06
CA PHE A 207 -0.36 -28.21 0.22
C PHE A 207 -1.31 -27.01 0.09
N SER A 208 -1.73 -26.64 -1.12
CA SER A 208 -2.71 -25.56 -1.33
C SER A 208 -4.12 -25.89 -0.83
N GLU A 209 -4.46 -27.17 -0.55
CA GLU A 209 -5.68 -27.51 0.21
C GLU A 209 -5.64 -26.97 1.66
N LEU A 210 -4.44 -26.67 2.18
CA LEU A 210 -4.19 -26.01 3.47
C LEU A 210 -3.77 -24.53 3.33
N GLY A 211 -3.63 -24.02 2.10
CA GLY A 211 -3.45 -22.59 1.79
C GLY A 211 -2.05 -21.98 2.00
N ASP A 212 -0.99 -22.77 2.24
CA ASP A 212 0.26 -22.26 2.85
C ASP A 212 1.56 -22.47 2.03
N GLY A 213 1.51 -23.00 0.80
CA GLY A 213 2.72 -23.27 0.00
C GLY A 213 3.08 -22.14 -0.95
N SER A 214 4.28 -21.56 -0.83
CA SER A 214 4.82 -20.57 -1.78
C SER A 214 5.86 -21.16 -2.74
N ILE A 215 5.71 -20.89 -4.03
CA ILE A 215 6.68 -21.30 -5.07
C ILE A 215 8.01 -20.55 -4.88
N VAL A 216 7.96 -19.30 -4.42
CA VAL A 216 9.15 -18.45 -4.21
C VAL A 216 9.83 -18.68 -2.85
N GLY A 217 9.32 -19.59 -2.01
CA GLY A 217 9.98 -19.97 -0.75
C GLY A 217 9.82 -18.95 0.39
N GLU A 218 8.82 -18.07 0.32
CA GLU A 218 8.58 -17.02 1.35
C GLU A 218 8.15 -17.60 2.71
N GLY A 219 7.53 -18.78 2.73
CA GLY A 219 7.14 -19.50 3.96
C GLY A 219 8.32 -20.19 4.66
N GLY A 220 9.55 -20.02 4.14
CA GLY A 220 10.75 -20.69 4.62
C GLY A 220 10.87 -22.13 4.15
N GLU A 221 10.08 -22.55 3.15
CA GLU A 221 10.03 -23.91 2.61
C GLU A 221 11.39 -24.36 2.08
N TYR A 222 12.16 -23.41 1.52
CA TYR A 222 13.54 -23.60 1.12
C TYR A 222 14.36 -22.33 1.27
N GLU A 223 15.67 -22.48 1.45
CA GLU A 223 16.64 -21.38 1.37
C GLU A 223 17.58 -21.59 0.20
N THR A 224 18.11 -20.50 -0.36
CA THR A 224 19.01 -20.55 -1.51
C THR A 224 20.36 -19.89 -1.24
N LEU A 225 21.35 -20.29 -2.04
CA LEU A 225 22.66 -19.64 -2.12
C LEU A 225 22.93 -19.30 -3.59
N THR A 226 23.14 -18.02 -3.88
CA THR A 226 23.47 -17.55 -5.22
C THR A 226 24.96 -17.72 -5.46
N ILE A 227 25.31 -18.48 -6.50
CA ILE A 227 26.69 -18.81 -6.85
C ILE A 227 27.14 -18.18 -8.16
N ASP A 228 26.19 -17.75 -9.00
CA ASP A 228 26.47 -17.04 -10.23
C ASP A 228 25.31 -16.10 -10.60
N GLY A 229 25.57 -15.15 -11.48
CA GLY A 229 24.54 -14.26 -12.00
C GLY A 229 25.03 -13.32 -13.11
N PRO A 230 24.21 -12.32 -13.50
CA PRO A 230 24.43 -11.50 -14.69
C PRO A 230 25.56 -10.47 -14.56
N SER A 231 26.06 -10.01 -15.72
CA SER A 231 27.23 -9.13 -15.86
C SER A 231 27.17 -7.75 -15.19
N PRO A 232 26.01 -7.09 -15.00
CA PRO A 232 25.95 -5.83 -14.27
C PRO A 232 26.43 -5.97 -12.83
N LEU A 233 26.24 -7.17 -12.24
CA LEU A 233 26.53 -7.44 -10.84
C LEU A 233 27.74 -8.37 -10.66
N TRP A 234 27.80 -9.49 -11.36
CA TRP A 234 28.77 -10.56 -11.13
C TRP A 234 30.03 -10.43 -12.00
N LYS A 235 31.20 -10.42 -11.35
CA LYS A 235 32.54 -10.39 -12.00
C LYS A 235 33.23 -11.75 -11.97
N HIS A 236 32.92 -12.56 -10.97
CA HIS A 236 33.35 -13.94 -10.85
C HIS A 236 32.13 -14.82 -10.58
N LYS A 237 32.20 -16.11 -10.86
CA LYS A 237 31.27 -17.13 -10.37
C LYS A 237 31.91 -17.93 -9.23
N ILE A 238 31.10 -18.48 -8.35
CA ILE A 238 31.53 -19.35 -7.27
C ILE A 238 31.37 -20.80 -7.76
N GLN A 239 32.49 -21.53 -7.87
CA GLN A 239 32.49 -22.94 -8.22
C GLN A 239 32.63 -23.80 -6.97
N VAL A 240 31.69 -24.73 -6.80
CA VAL A 240 31.67 -25.72 -5.72
C VAL A 240 31.66 -27.11 -6.35
N GLU A 241 32.69 -27.91 -6.07
CA GLU A 241 32.79 -29.28 -6.58
C GLU A 241 31.83 -30.20 -5.81
N GLU A 242 31.45 -31.34 -6.39
CA GLU A 242 30.51 -32.28 -5.75
C GLU A 242 31.04 -32.84 -4.43
N VAL A 243 32.36 -33.09 -4.34
CA VAL A 243 33.04 -33.54 -3.11
C VAL A 243 32.92 -32.56 -1.95
N ASP A 244 32.72 -31.28 -2.24
CA ASP A 244 32.63 -30.21 -1.26
C ASP A 244 31.19 -29.92 -0.80
N ARG A 245 30.22 -30.72 -1.28
CA ARG A 245 28.78 -30.59 -0.93
C ARG A 245 28.42 -31.65 0.09
N ASN A 246 28.33 -31.26 1.35
CA ASN A 246 27.94 -32.16 2.43
C ASN A 246 26.47 -31.97 2.81
N ILE A 247 25.65 -33.01 2.68
CA ILE A 247 24.24 -32.97 3.09
C ILE A 247 24.14 -33.37 4.58
N ILE A 248 23.48 -32.53 5.36
CA ILE A 248 23.21 -32.72 6.78
C ILE A 248 21.69 -32.87 6.93
N HIS A 249 21.27 -33.93 7.60
CA HIS A 249 19.88 -34.16 7.96
C HIS A 249 19.65 -33.68 9.38
N ASP A 250 18.63 -32.83 9.56
CA ASP A 250 18.21 -32.38 10.87
C ASP A 250 16.92 -33.11 11.31
N LYS A 251 16.61 -33.03 12.61
CA LYS A 251 15.37 -33.57 13.17
C LYS A 251 14.18 -32.83 12.55
N GLY A 252 13.11 -33.56 12.25
CA GLY A 252 11.86 -32.96 11.74
C GLY A 252 11.70 -32.93 10.22
N GLY A 253 12.57 -33.58 9.44
CA GLY A 253 12.42 -33.68 7.98
C GLY A 253 13.14 -32.59 7.18
N THR A 254 13.90 -31.73 7.86
CA THR A 254 14.75 -30.70 7.24
C THR A 254 16.03 -31.31 6.67
N ALA A 255 16.43 -30.88 5.48
CA ALA A 255 17.72 -31.21 4.88
C ALA A 255 18.48 -29.94 4.48
N LEU A 256 19.77 -29.91 4.80
CA LEU A 256 20.69 -28.78 4.66
C LEU A 256 21.89 -29.23 3.83
N LEU A 257 22.36 -28.37 2.90
CA LEU A 257 23.61 -28.53 2.20
C LEU A 257 24.65 -27.56 2.77
N ASN A 258 25.71 -28.11 3.35
CA ASN A 258 26.88 -27.38 3.81
C ASN A 258 27.98 -27.41 2.75
N VAL A 259 28.51 -26.24 2.40
CA VAL A 259 29.63 -26.09 1.45
C VAL A 259 30.95 -26.09 2.22
N LEU A 260 31.81 -27.07 1.92
CA LEU A 260 33.11 -27.24 2.57
C LEU A 260 34.19 -26.35 1.96
N GLN A 261 34.26 -26.33 0.62
CA GLN A 261 35.20 -25.51 -0.15
C GLN A 261 34.53 -24.95 -1.39
N ALA A 262 35.04 -23.80 -1.84
CA ALA A 262 34.61 -23.14 -3.05
C ALA A 262 35.73 -22.26 -3.60
N LYS A 263 35.73 -22.04 -4.92
CA LYS A 263 36.70 -21.18 -5.61
C LYS A 263 36.01 -20.15 -6.48
N LEU A 264 36.62 -18.98 -6.61
CA LEU A 264 36.18 -17.94 -7.54
C LEU A 264 36.76 -18.19 -8.93
N VAL A 265 35.91 -18.06 -9.94
CA VAL A 265 36.29 -18.16 -11.34
C VAL A 265 35.85 -16.90 -12.05
N ARG A 266 36.79 -16.17 -12.65
CA ARG A 266 36.50 -14.92 -13.37
C ARG A 266 35.55 -15.19 -14.54
N LYS A 267 34.61 -14.27 -14.77
CA LYS A 267 33.66 -14.33 -15.89
C LYS A 267 34.14 -13.43 -17.02
N ASP A 268 34.18 -14.01 -18.22
CA ASP A 268 34.38 -13.27 -19.46
C ASP A 268 33.02 -13.08 -20.13
N TRP A 269 32.54 -11.85 -20.10
CA TRP A 269 31.24 -11.49 -20.64
C TRP A 269 31.35 -11.19 -22.13
N GLN A 270 30.73 -12.02 -22.96
CA GLN A 270 30.73 -11.87 -24.42
C GLN A 270 29.45 -11.21 -24.95
N SER A 271 28.35 -11.28 -24.18
CA SER A 271 27.05 -10.71 -24.53
C SER A 271 26.74 -9.45 -23.73
N ALA A 272 25.92 -8.59 -24.31
CA ALA A 272 25.34 -7.45 -23.60
C ALA A 272 24.46 -7.95 -22.43
N PRO A 273 24.39 -7.19 -21.32
CA PRO A 273 23.50 -7.54 -20.21
C PRO A 273 22.04 -7.52 -20.65
N THR A 274 21.30 -8.59 -20.30
CA THR A 274 19.84 -8.60 -20.35
C THR A 274 19.30 -7.53 -19.41
N ALA A 275 18.26 -6.81 -19.82
CA ALA A 275 17.59 -5.84 -18.98
C ALA A 275 16.67 -6.57 -17.99
N VAL A 276 16.71 -6.16 -16.73
CA VAL A 276 15.77 -6.65 -15.72
C VAL A 276 14.37 -6.20 -16.10
N ARG A 277 13.39 -7.10 -16.04
CA ARG A 277 11.98 -6.75 -16.24
C ARG A 277 11.53 -5.76 -15.18
N ILE A 278 11.02 -4.61 -15.63
CA ILE A 278 10.35 -3.63 -14.76
C ILE A 278 8.84 -3.79 -15.02
N PRO A 279 8.01 -4.02 -14.00
CA PRO A 279 6.57 -4.07 -14.17
C PRO A 279 6.04 -2.79 -14.81
N ALA A 280 5.01 -2.94 -15.65
CA ALA A 280 4.32 -1.80 -16.24
C ALA A 280 3.73 -0.89 -15.14
N LEU A 281 3.60 0.40 -15.43
CA LEU A 281 3.06 1.37 -14.47
C LEU A 281 1.60 1.08 -14.12
N PHE A 282 0.80 0.75 -15.14
CA PHE A 282 -0.62 0.45 -14.99
C PHE A 282 -0.84 -1.06 -14.90
N ASP A 283 -1.67 -1.46 -13.93
CA ASP A 283 -2.29 -2.78 -13.89
C ASP A 283 -3.22 -2.95 -15.09
N ASP A 284 -3.43 -4.19 -15.54
CA ASP A 284 -4.16 -4.49 -16.77
C ASP A 284 -5.56 -3.85 -16.80
N ILE A 285 -6.24 -3.83 -15.65
CA ILE A 285 -7.54 -3.16 -15.49
C ILE A 285 -7.50 -1.68 -15.88
N PHE A 286 -6.45 -0.94 -15.50
CA PHE A 286 -6.31 0.48 -15.81
C PHE A 286 -5.68 0.72 -17.18
N ALA A 287 -4.74 -0.14 -17.59
CA ALA A 287 -4.13 -0.09 -18.91
C ALA A 287 -5.18 -0.23 -20.01
N VAL A 288 -6.08 -1.21 -19.89
CA VAL A 288 -7.16 -1.43 -20.84
C VAL A 288 -8.23 -0.32 -20.76
N MET A 289 -8.51 0.19 -19.57
CA MET A 289 -9.50 1.25 -19.36
C MET A 289 -9.06 2.63 -19.90
N ARG A 290 -7.74 2.86 -20.05
CA ARG A 290 -7.17 4.14 -20.51
C ARG A 290 -7.79 4.62 -21.82
N GLY A 291 -7.87 3.77 -22.84
CA GLY A 291 -8.42 4.14 -24.16
C GLY A 291 -9.90 4.55 -24.11
N PRO A 292 -10.80 3.70 -23.59
CA PRO A 292 -12.22 4.02 -23.46
C PRO A 292 -12.50 5.29 -22.63
N VAL A 293 -11.78 5.50 -21.53
CA VAL A 293 -11.95 6.71 -20.71
C VAL A 293 -11.50 7.94 -21.49
N LEU A 294 -10.34 7.88 -22.16
CA LEU A 294 -9.85 9.00 -22.97
C LEU A 294 -10.88 9.42 -24.03
N ALA A 295 -11.44 8.46 -24.75
CA ALA A 295 -12.44 8.72 -25.79
C ALA A 295 -13.70 9.41 -25.22
N LYS A 296 -14.19 8.97 -24.05
CA LYS A 296 -15.35 9.59 -23.39
C LYS A 296 -15.07 11.00 -22.89
N VAL A 297 -13.89 11.24 -22.30
CA VAL A 297 -13.52 12.58 -21.82
C VAL A 297 -13.37 13.54 -23.02
N GLN A 298 -12.82 13.08 -24.14
CA GLN A 298 -12.67 13.85 -25.39
C GLN A 298 -14.00 14.15 -26.09
N ALA A 299 -14.94 13.19 -26.12
CA ALA A 299 -16.21 13.34 -26.83
C ALA A 299 -17.18 14.31 -26.15
N ALA A 300 -16.99 14.58 -24.87
CA ALA A 300 -17.93 15.39 -24.11
C ALA A 300 -17.74 16.89 -24.40
N PRO A 301 -18.85 17.66 -24.55
CA PRO A 301 -18.80 19.04 -25.04
C PRO A 301 -17.95 19.95 -24.14
N PRO A 302 -17.39 21.04 -24.67
CA PRO A 302 -16.72 22.05 -23.86
C PRO A 302 -17.68 22.53 -22.78
N SER A 303 -17.26 22.44 -21.52
CA SER A 303 -18.10 22.90 -20.40
C SER A 303 -18.24 24.42 -20.46
N GLU A 304 -19.46 24.94 -20.38
CA GLU A 304 -19.65 26.33 -19.99
C GLU A 304 -19.14 26.46 -18.56
N LEU A 305 -18.10 27.28 -18.34
CA LEU A 305 -17.60 27.61 -17.01
C LEU A 305 -18.71 28.38 -16.28
N ASN A 306 -19.63 27.65 -15.65
CA ASN A 306 -20.60 28.24 -14.74
C ASN A 306 -19.84 28.97 -13.62
N GLU A 307 -20.36 30.13 -13.24
CA GLU A 307 -19.77 31.05 -12.29
C GLU A 307 -19.12 30.30 -11.12
N VAL A 308 -17.85 30.62 -10.85
CA VAL A 308 -17.21 30.25 -9.59
C VAL A 308 -18.12 30.75 -8.48
N CYS A 309 -18.57 29.87 -7.59
CA CYS A 309 -19.15 30.33 -6.33
C CYS A 309 -18.10 31.21 -5.65
N ASN A 310 -18.26 32.52 -5.76
CA ASN A 310 -17.58 33.49 -4.92
C ASN A 310 -18.17 33.30 -3.52
N ALA A 311 -17.75 32.23 -2.84
CA ALA A 311 -18.24 31.89 -1.53
C ALA A 311 -17.98 33.08 -0.59
N SER A 312 -19.03 33.51 0.10
CA SER A 312 -18.92 34.47 1.18
C SER A 312 -17.93 33.93 2.23
N PRO A 313 -17.05 34.76 2.82
CA PRO A 313 -15.75 34.30 3.33
C PRO A 313 -15.77 33.61 4.71
N LEU A 314 -16.91 33.16 5.23
CA LEU A 314 -17.01 32.81 6.65
C LEU A 314 -17.78 31.51 6.88
N LEU A 315 -17.19 30.39 6.48
CA LEU A 315 -17.63 29.09 6.98
C LEU A 315 -17.40 29.05 8.51
N SER A 316 -18.48 28.83 9.27
CA SER A 316 -18.38 28.54 10.71
C SER A 316 -17.86 27.12 10.89
N LEU A 317 -16.70 26.97 11.52
CA LEU A 317 -16.22 25.68 12.03
C LEU A 317 -16.52 25.63 13.52
N LYS A 318 -17.42 24.72 13.90
CA LYS A 318 -17.72 24.43 15.31
C LYS A 318 -17.11 23.08 15.67
N ASN A 319 -16.35 23.07 16.76
CA ASN A 319 -15.86 21.83 17.36
C ASN A 319 -17.08 21.02 17.82
N VAL A 320 -17.24 19.81 17.28
CA VAL A 320 -18.35 18.93 17.62
C VAL A 320 -17.86 17.52 17.92
N ASP A 321 -18.52 16.86 18.87
CA ASP A 321 -18.19 15.52 19.31
C ASP A 321 -19.38 14.56 19.13
N SER A 322 -19.16 13.42 18.52
CA SER A 322 -20.18 12.38 18.36
C SER A 322 -19.60 11.01 18.66
N SER A 323 -20.47 10.10 19.12
CA SER A 323 -20.09 8.72 19.41
C SER A 323 -21.23 7.79 19.04
N THR A 324 -20.89 6.66 18.43
CA THR A 324 -21.83 5.62 18.02
C THR A 324 -21.13 4.27 18.16
N GLY A 325 -21.58 3.47 19.12
CA GLY A 325 -20.98 2.17 19.38
C GLY A 325 -19.49 2.31 19.71
N PRO A 326 -18.58 1.60 19.01
CA PRO A 326 -17.15 1.71 19.23
C PRO A 326 -16.52 2.93 18.55
N LEU A 327 -17.24 3.63 17.68
CA LEU A 327 -16.71 4.76 16.91
C LEU A 327 -17.04 6.08 17.60
N SER A 328 -16.07 6.99 17.58
CA SER A 328 -16.20 8.34 18.08
C SER A 328 -15.49 9.31 17.14
N GLN A 329 -16.08 10.48 16.95
CA GLN A 329 -15.57 11.54 16.09
C GLN A 329 -15.44 12.83 16.90
N LEU A 330 -14.26 13.45 16.82
CA LEU A 330 -14.04 14.83 17.19
C LEU A 330 -13.79 15.62 15.91
N ALA A 331 -14.72 16.47 15.54
CA ALA A 331 -14.70 17.16 14.25
C ALA A 331 -14.35 18.64 14.40
N ASN A 332 -13.67 19.14 13.37
CA ASN A 332 -13.39 20.54 13.09
C ASN A 332 -12.55 21.23 14.16
N LEU A 333 -11.69 20.50 14.87
CA LEU A 333 -10.87 21.06 15.94
C LEU A 333 -10.00 22.19 15.40
N THR A 334 -10.11 23.34 16.05
CA THR A 334 -9.28 24.53 15.81
C THR A 334 -8.71 25.02 17.14
N ALA A 335 -7.62 25.77 17.08
CA ALA A 335 -7.01 26.38 18.25
C ALA A 335 -6.51 27.80 17.94
N PRO A 336 -6.33 28.66 18.96
CA PRO A 336 -5.64 29.93 18.80
C PRO A 336 -4.16 29.73 18.38
N GLY A 337 -3.62 30.68 17.62
CA GLY A 337 -2.22 30.68 17.22
C GLY A 337 -1.98 31.51 15.96
N ALA A 338 -0.74 31.99 15.77
CA ALA A 338 -0.38 32.84 14.65
C ALA A 338 -0.02 32.06 13.37
N SER A 339 0.14 30.74 13.47
CA SER A 339 0.54 29.86 12.38
C SER A 339 -0.14 28.49 12.48
N ALA A 340 -0.15 27.73 11.38
CA ALA A 340 -0.61 26.34 11.39
C ALA A 340 0.18 25.49 12.38
N ALA A 341 1.49 25.76 12.53
CA ALA A 341 2.36 25.08 13.47
C ALA A 341 1.96 25.31 14.94
N ASP A 342 1.61 26.54 15.32
CA ASP A 342 1.18 26.84 16.69
C ASP A 342 -0.17 26.20 16.99
N GLN A 343 -1.10 26.30 16.04
CA GLN A 343 -2.45 25.76 16.18
C GLN A 343 -2.43 24.22 16.27
N ILE A 344 -1.67 23.53 15.43
CA ILE A 344 -1.61 22.07 15.50
C ILE A 344 -0.93 21.58 16.78
N ARG A 345 0.08 22.29 17.31
CA ARG A 345 0.66 21.95 18.63
C ARG A 345 -0.41 22.00 19.72
N GLN A 346 -1.21 23.07 19.74
CA GLN A 346 -2.26 23.23 20.74
C GLN A 346 -3.37 22.18 20.57
N ILE A 347 -3.82 21.93 19.34
CA ILE A 347 -4.84 20.91 19.05
C ILE A 347 -4.37 19.52 19.53
N LEU A 348 -3.12 19.14 19.22
CA LEU A 348 -2.57 17.84 19.64
C LEU A 348 -2.40 17.76 21.16
N HIS A 349 -1.94 18.83 21.81
CA HIS A 349 -1.90 18.93 23.26
C HIS A 349 -3.28 18.73 23.89
N ASP A 350 -4.32 19.35 23.34
CA ASP A 350 -5.69 19.24 23.83
C ASP A 350 -6.26 17.82 23.58
N LEU A 351 -5.93 17.18 22.47
CA LEU A 351 -6.28 15.79 22.21
C LEU A 351 -5.70 14.84 23.25
N GLU A 352 -4.45 15.04 23.68
CA GLU A 352 -3.79 14.22 24.71
C GLU A 352 -4.29 14.50 26.12
N HIS A 353 -4.38 15.76 26.51
CA HIS A 353 -4.61 16.14 27.91
C HIS A 353 -6.08 16.42 28.26
N ILE A 354 -6.85 16.97 27.31
CA ILE A 354 -8.26 17.31 27.52
C ILE A 354 -9.15 16.15 27.09
N HIS A 355 -9.02 15.73 25.82
CA HIS A 355 -9.85 14.66 25.26
C HIS A 355 -9.35 13.26 25.62
N LYS A 356 -8.08 13.14 26.05
CA LYS A 356 -7.45 11.88 26.46
C LYS A 356 -7.57 10.77 25.42
N ILE A 357 -7.41 11.13 24.15
CA ILE A 357 -7.45 10.17 23.05
C ILE A 357 -6.04 9.62 22.83
N PRO A 358 -5.80 8.33 23.07
CA PRO A 358 -4.50 7.74 22.72
C PRO A 358 -4.33 7.73 21.21
N SER A 359 -3.15 8.12 20.72
CA SER A 359 -2.80 8.08 19.29
C SER A 359 -3.05 6.71 18.65
N ALA A 360 -2.84 5.63 19.43
CA ALA A 360 -3.11 4.25 19.03
C ALA A 360 -4.59 3.92 18.76
N ARG A 361 -5.54 4.77 19.17
CA ARG A 361 -6.99 4.59 18.95
C ARG A 361 -7.53 5.37 17.76
N MET A 362 -6.76 6.33 17.22
CA MET A 362 -7.17 7.10 16.05
C MET A 362 -7.21 6.21 14.82
N ILE A 363 -8.26 6.24 14.03
CA ILE A 363 -8.38 5.42 12.82
C ILE A 363 -8.25 6.25 11.54
N HIS A 364 -8.78 7.47 11.55
CA HIS A 364 -8.70 8.38 10.41
C HIS A 364 -8.58 9.82 10.89
N THR A 365 -7.85 10.63 10.12
CA THR A 365 -7.79 12.08 10.35
C THR A 365 -7.99 12.85 9.05
N THR A 366 -8.77 13.92 9.15
CA THR A 366 -8.94 14.91 8.07
C THR A 366 -8.29 16.19 8.51
N ILE A 367 -7.26 16.62 7.78
CA ILE A 367 -6.52 17.85 8.04
C ILE A 367 -6.83 18.86 6.94
N LEU A 368 -7.34 20.02 7.33
CA LEU A 368 -7.57 21.14 6.43
C LEU A 368 -6.52 22.22 6.71
N LEU A 369 -5.71 22.56 5.72
CA LEU A 369 -4.72 23.64 5.81
C LEU A 369 -5.23 24.89 5.08
N ARG A 370 -4.91 26.07 5.62
CA ARG A 370 -5.09 27.32 4.86
C ARG A 370 -4.14 27.38 3.67
N SER A 371 -2.89 26.94 3.84
CA SER A 371 -1.90 26.88 2.77
C SER A 371 -1.18 25.53 2.78
N MET A 372 -1.00 24.93 1.61
CA MET A 372 -0.22 23.70 1.48
C MET A 372 1.29 23.92 1.75
N SER A 373 1.76 25.17 1.79
CA SER A 373 3.12 25.51 2.22
C SER A 373 3.41 25.11 3.67
N ASP A 374 2.38 25.03 4.51
CA ASP A 374 2.52 24.69 5.93
C ASP A 374 2.64 23.18 6.18
N PHE A 375 2.43 22.36 5.14
CA PHE A 375 2.43 20.89 5.22
C PHE A 375 3.71 20.30 5.83
N PRO A 376 4.94 20.73 5.46
CA PRO A 376 6.16 20.17 6.05
C PRO A 376 6.30 20.50 7.55
N SER A 377 6.04 21.75 7.95
CA SER A 377 6.11 22.17 9.35
C SER A 377 5.04 21.50 10.21
N MET A 378 3.82 21.35 9.67
CA MET A 378 2.73 20.64 10.33
C MET A 378 3.09 19.16 10.51
N ASN A 379 3.60 18.48 9.47
CA ASN A 379 3.99 17.08 9.57
C ASN A 379 5.09 16.85 10.61
N ALA A 380 6.07 17.75 10.70
CA ALA A 380 7.13 17.66 11.71
C ALA A 380 6.56 17.65 13.14
N ILE A 381 5.53 18.46 13.41
CA ILE A 381 4.84 18.50 14.71
C ILE A 381 3.90 17.30 14.87
N TYR A 382 3.08 17.00 13.86
CA TYR A 382 2.14 15.89 13.90
C TYR A 382 2.84 14.56 14.20
N THR A 383 4.05 14.36 13.65
CA THR A 383 4.85 13.15 13.87
C THR A 383 5.17 12.95 15.36
N THR A 384 5.38 14.02 16.14
CA THR A 384 5.71 13.88 17.57
C THR A 384 4.55 13.33 18.41
N TYR A 385 3.33 13.38 17.88
CA TYR A 385 2.13 12.82 18.53
C TYR A 385 1.94 11.33 18.27
N PHE A 386 2.63 10.77 17.28
CA PHE A 386 2.61 9.33 16.95
C PHE A 386 3.98 8.72 17.26
N PRO A 387 4.30 8.55 18.56
CA PRO A 387 5.57 7.95 18.99
C PRO A 387 5.72 6.48 18.57
N HIS A 388 4.59 5.82 18.33
CA HIS A 388 4.49 4.43 17.89
C HIS A 388 4.22 4.36 16.38
N PRO A 389 4.66 3.27 15.72
CA PRO A 389 4.38 3.06 14.30
C PRO A 389 2.88 2.95 14.02
N ASN A 390 2.51 3.00 12.75
CA ASN A 390 1.13 2.98 12.25
C ASN A 390 0.30 4.19 12.72
N PRO A 391 0.66 5.43 12.32
CA PRO A 391 -0.26 6.58 12.45
C PRO A 391 -1.59 6.31 11.72
N PRO A 392 -2.70 7.01 12.05
CA PRO A 392 -3.99 6.79 11.39
C PRO A 392 -3.91 7.02 9.88
N SER A 393 -4.91 6.50 9.16
CA SER A 393 -5.12 6.93 7.79
C SER A 393 -5.45 8.42 7.74
N ARG A 394 -5.09 9.10 6.65
CA ARG A 394 -5.12 10.56 6.64
C ARG A 394 -5.48 11.14 5.28
N ILE A 395 -6.33 12.15 5.31
CA ILE A 395 -6.53 13.09 4.19
C ILE A 395 -5.97 14.44 4.63
N THR A 396 -5.20 15.09 3.76
CA THR A 396 -4.68 16.44 4.04
C THR A 396 -4.79 17.30 2.80
N ILE A 397 -5.70 18.27 2.84
CA ILE A 397 -5.98 19.17 1.72
C ILE A 397 -5.80 20.62 2.16
N SER A 398 -5.58 21.51 1.19
CA SER A 398 -5.70 22.94 1.45
C SER A 398 -7.11 23.41 1.10
N ALA A 399 -7.76 24.08 2.04
CA ALA A 399 -9.05 24.74 1.87
C ALA A 399 -8.90 26.24 1.55
N GLY A 400 -7.67 26.78 1.52
CA GLY A 400 -7.42 28.14 1.10
C GLY A 400 -8.16 29.19 1.92
N SER A 401 -8.82 30.12 1.22
CA SER A 401 -9.65 31.16 1.82
C SER A 401 -10.97 30.66 2.40
N LEU A 402 -11.35 29.40 2.18
CA LEU A 402 -12.61 28.85 2.70
C LEU A 402 -12.56 28.57 4.22
N LEU A 403 -11.37 28.51 4.83
CA LEU A 403 -11.26 28.45 6.28
C LEU A 403 -11.56 29.82 6.91
N PRO A 404 -12.25 29.88 8.06
CA PRO A 404 -12.55 31.12 8.75
C PRO A 404 -11.27 31.91 9.11
N PRO A 405 -11.30 33.26 9.11
CA PRO A 405 -10.15 34.10 9.41
C PRO A 405 -9.42 33.68 10.68
N ASN A 406 -8.09 33.78 10.66
CA ASN A 406 -7.20 33.34 11.74
C ASN A 406 -7.20 31.82 12.02
N THR A 407 -7.96 31.00 11.29
CA THR A 407 -7.79 29.54 11.29
C THR A 407 -6.79 29.16 10.20
N HIS A 408 -5.64 28.62 10.59
CA HIS A 408 -4.60 28.14 9.67
C HIS A 408 -4.66 26.63 9.44
N ILE A 409 -5.22 25.91 10.42
CA ILE A 409 -5.43 24.46 10.35
C ILE A 409 -6.72 24.07 11.07
N SER A 410 -7.41 23.07 10.56
CA SER A 410 -8.43 22.32 11.27
C SER A 410 -8.13 20.82 11.23
N LEU A 411 -8.39 20.12 12.33
CA LEU A 411 -8.20 18.67 12.45
C LEU A 411 -9.52 18.02 12.87
N SER A 412 -9.97 17.03 12.09
CA SER A 412 -10.99 16.08 12.53
C SER A 412 -10.35 14.73 12.77
N VAL A 413 -10.77 14.06 13.85
CA VAL A 413 -10.28 12.75 14.28
C VAL A 413 -11.45 11.79 14.39
N LEU A 414 -11.38 10.69 13.64
CA LEU A 414 -12.20 9.51 13.88
C LEU A 414 -11.35 8.52 14.69
N HIS A 415 -11.87 8.03 15.81
CA HIS A 415 -11.20 7.06 16.67
C HIS A 415 -12.13 5.92 17.06
N SER A 416 -11.54 4.80 17.48
CA SER A 416 -12.29 3.59 17.81
C SER A 416 -11.88 3.01 19.16
N ALA A 417 -12.84 2.45 19.87
CA ALA A 417 -12.62 1.62 21.05
C ALA A 417 -12.05 0.24 20.70
N LEU A 418 -12.17 -0.20 19.44
CA LEU A 418 -11.69 -1.49 18.95
C LEU A 418 -10.20 -1.43 18.55
N PRO A 419 -9.48 -2.56 18.61
CA PRO A 419 -8.15 -2.67 18.04
C PRO A 419 -8.16 -2.35 16.54
N ARG A 420 -7.10 -1.67 16.09
CA ARG A 420 -6.89 -1.35 14.67
C ARG A 420 -5.69 -2.08 14.11
N THR A 421 -5.74 -2.38 12.83
CA THR A 421 -4.58 -2.75 12.01
C THR A 421 -4.34 -1.65 10.97
N SER A 422 -3.14 -1.57 10.41
CA SER A 422 -2.83 -0.53 9.42
C SER A 422 -1.88 -1.04 8.35
N LEU A 423 -2.06 -0.51 7.15
CA LEU A 423 -1.10 -0.61 6.07
C LEU A 423 -0.25 0.66 6.07
N HIS A 424 1.03 0.51 6.43
CA HIS A 424 1.99 1.60 6.51
C HIS A 424 3.19 1.25 5.63
N VAL A 425 3.28 1.87 4.45
CA VAL A 425 4.35 1.64 3.47
C VAL A 425 5.30 2.83 3.47
N GLN A 426 6.57 2.60 3.77
CA GLN A 426 7.59 3.65 3.85
C GLN A 426 8.76 3.45 2.89
N SER A 427 8.84 2.27 2.26
CA SER A 427 9.85 1.92 1.26
C SER A 427 9.38 2.16 -0.18
N GLN A 428 10.33 2.49 -1.05
CA GLN A 428 10.07 2.57 -2.49
C GLN A 428 9.99 1.16 -3.08
N SER A 429 8.96 0.91 -3.89
CA SER A 429 8.68 -0.38 -4.54
C SER A 429 7.97 -0.15 -5.89
N TYR A 430 7.69 -1.20 -6.67
CA TYR A 430 6.83 -1.06 -7.85
C TYR A 430 5.33 -1.06 -7.52
N TRP A 431 4.95 -1.51 -6.31
CA TRP A 431 3.56 -1.78 -5.96
C TRP A 431 2.81 -0.56 -5.42
N ALA A 432 3.34 0.14 -4.41
CA ALA A 432 2.70 1.35 -3.91
C ALA A 432 3.71 2.45 -3.59
N PRO A 433 3.30 3.73 -3.71
CA PRO A 433 4.10 4.85 -3.23
C PRO A 433 4.34 4.74 -1.73
N ALA A 434 5.57 5.04 -1.32
CA ALA A 434 5.88 5.28 0.08
C ALA A 434 5.07 6.48 0.60
N ASN A 435 4.75 6.48 1.89
CA ASN A 435 4.07 7.64 2.47
C ASN A 435 4.98 8.88 2.42
N ILE A 436 4.37 10.04 2.19
CA ILE A 436 5.08 11.34 2.13
C ILE A 436 4.98 12.12 3.45
N GLY A 437 4.54 11.46 4.52
CA GLY A 437 4.33 12.04 5.83
C GLY A 437 3.86 10.99 6.84
N PRO A 438 3.60 11.40 8.09
CA PRO A 438 3.22 10.50 9.18
C PRO A 438 1.75 10.05 9.06
N TYR A 439 1.46 9.13 8.14
CA TYR A 439 0.15 8.51 7.99
C TYR A 439 0.27 7.08 7.43
N SER A 440 -0.72 6.25 7.75
CA SER A 440 -0.89 4.94 7.12
C SER A 440 -1.73 5.07 5.85
N GLN A 441 -1.41 4.31 4.80
CA GLN A 441 -2.22 4.24 3.58
C GLN A 441 -3.65 3.80 3.89
N ALA A 442 -3.83 2.91 4.89
CA ALA A 442 -5.13 2.53 5.37
C ALA A 442 -5.09 2.10 6.84
N THR A 443 -6.23 2.23 7.51
CA THR A 443 -6.46 1.75 8.87
C THR A 443 -7.78 1.01 8.94
N SER A 444 -7.74 -0.19 9.52
CA SER A 444 -8.84 -1.13 9.56
C SER A 444 -9.21 -1.47 11.00
N ILE A 445 -10.51 -1.59 11.28
CA ILE A 445 -11.03 -2.13 12.54
C ILE A 445 -11.93 -3.33 12.26
N SER A 446 -11.77 -4.39 13.05
CA SER A 446 -12.61 -5.59 12.94
C SER A 446 -13.84 -5.44 13.83
N THR A 447 -15.03 -5.59 13.25
CA THR A 447 -16.28 -5.58 14.01
C THR A 447 -16.54 -6.99 14.57
N PRO A 448 -16.80 -7.13 15.87
CA PRO A 448 -17.16 -8.43 16.45
C PRO A 448 -18.50 -8.93 15.87
N ALA A 449 -18.70 -10.24 15.85
CA ALA A 449 -20.00 -10.82 15.51
C ALA A 449 -21.03 -10.44 16.58
N SER A 450 -22.19 -9.93 16.17
CA SER A 450 -23.25 -9.55 17.09
C SER A 450 -23.84 -10.78 17.79
N SER A 451 -23.99 -10.73 19.12
CA SER A 451 -24.63 -11.79 19.93
C SER A 451 -26.13 -11.60 20.13
N VAL A 452 -26.73 -10.59 19.50
CA VAL A 452 -28.19 -10.38 19.49
C VAL A 452 -28.84 -11.48 18.62
N SER A 453 -30.14 -11.70 18.76
CA SER A 453 -30.94 -12.79 18.17
C SER A 453 -30.75 -13.05 16.66
N GLU A 454 -30.05 -12.19 15.93
CA GLU A 454 -29.73 -12.34 14.52
C GLU A 454 -28.27 -11.91 14.24
N PRO A 455 -27.36 -12.83 13.90
CA PRO A 455 -25.93 -12.54 13.78
C PRO A 455 -25.61 -11.73 12.51
N VAL A 456 -25.07 -10.51 12.68
CA VAL A 456 -24.34 -9.81 11.60
C VAL A 456 -22.98 -10.49 11.45
N PRO A 457 -22.59 -10.93 10.24
CA PRO A 457 -21.31 -11.58 10.04
C PRO A 457 -20.16 -10.60 10.38
N PRO A 458 -19.07 -11.10 10.99
CA PRO A 458 -17.92 -10.27 11.29
C PRO A 458 -17.34 -9.69 10.00
N GLY A 459 -16.90 -8.44 10.07
CA GLY A 459 -16.25 -7.77 8.97
C GLY A 459 -15.24 -6.75 9.45
N THR A 460 -14.65 -6.06 8.49
CA THR A 460 -13.57 -5.11 8.72
C THR A 460 -13.95 -3.82 8.02
N LEU A 461 -14.08 -2.75 8.79
CA LEU A 461 -14.24 -1.41 8.27
C LEU A 461 -12.84 -0.82 8.05
N THR A 462 -12.58 -0.34 6.84
CA THR A 462 -11.28 0.20 6.44
C THR A 462 -11.42 1.63 5.94
N THR A 463 -10.64 2.54 6.53
CA THR A 463 -10.49 3.92 6.04
C THR A 463 -9.21 4.00 5.22
N ILE A 464 -9.30 4.52 4.00
CA ILE A 464 -8.16 4.64 3.08
C ILE A 464 -7.77 6.12 2.97
N ALA A 465 -6.47 6.39 3.17
CA ALA A 465 -5.87 7.71 3.08
C ALA A 465 -5.93 8.28 1.66
N GLY A 466 -5.63 9.57 1.51
CA GLY A 466 -5.48 10.22 0.21
C GLY A 466 -4.38 9.57 -0.64
N GLN A 467 -4.74 9.15 -1.85
CA GLN A 467 -3.85 8.56 -2.85
C GLN A 467 -3.62 9.56 -3.99
N ILE A 468 -2.40 10.09 -4.07
CA ILE A 468 -1.94 10.98 -5.14
C ILE A 468 -1.17 10.19 -6.22
N PRO A 469 -1.09 10.67 -7.47
CA PRO A 469 -0.54 9.91 -8.60
C PRO A 469 1.00 9.90 -8.64
N LEU A 470 1.61 9.42 -7.56
CA LEU A 470 3.05 9.20 -7.50
C LEU A 470 3.40 7.93 -8.27
N HIS A 471 4.47 7.98 -9.06
CA HIS A 471 5.08 6.78 -9.61
C HIS A 471 5.74 5.98 -8.46
N PRO A 472 5.29 4.75 -8.12
CA PRO A 472 5.73 4.04 -6.91
C PRO A 472 7.25 3.89 -6.78
N ALA A 473 7.92 3.54 -7.88
CA ALA A 473 9.35 3.22 -7.86
C ALA A 473 10.26 4.44 -7.75
N THR A 474 9.76 5.63 -8.08
CA THR A 474 10.58 6.86 -8.16
C THR A 474 10.10 7.95 -7.22
N MET A 475 8.84 7.90 -6.75
CA MET A 475 8.18 8.94 -5.96
C MET A 475 8.04 10.29 -6.70
N ASP A 476 8.07 10.27 -8.03
CA ASP A 476 7.84 11.44 -8.88
C ASP A 476 6.35 11.58 -9.23
N LEU A 477 5.84 12.82 -9.29
CA LEU A 477 4.48 13.15 -9.77
C LEU A 477 4.42 13.37 -11.29
N HIS A 478 5.59 13.63 -11.89
CA HIS A 478 5.71 13.93 -13.30
C HIS A 478 5.72 12.63 -14.10
N LEU A 479 4.57 12.29 -14.67
CA LEU A 479 4.50 11.39 -15.80
C LEU A 479 5.18 12.06 -17.02
N PRO A 480 5.58 11.30 -18.06
CA PRO A 480 6.16 11.87 -19.28
C PRO A 480 5.37 13.07 -19.80
N THR A 481 6.01 14.00 -20.51
CA THR A 481 5.34 15.20 -21.06
C THR A 481 4.26 14.80 -22.07
N LEU A 482 3.04 14.59 -21.56
CA LEU A 482 1.84 14.29 -22.31
C LEU A 482 1.03 15.58 -22.51
N PRO A 483 0.13 15.61 -23.50
CA PRO A 483 -0.88 16.67 -23.59
C PRO A 483 -1.68 16.78 -22.28
N PRO A 484 -2.16 17.98 -21.88
CA PRO A 484 -2.82 18.20 -20.59
C PRO A 484 -3.97 17.22 -20.29
N LEU A 485 -4.74 16.85 -21.31
CA LEU A 485 -5.85 15.91 -21.19
C LEU A 485 -5.39 14.48 -20.84
N GLU A 486 -4.37 13.98 -21.54
CA GLU A 486 -3.79 12.67 -21.26
C GLU A 486 -3.09 12.65 -19.90
N GLN A 487 -2.45 13.76 -19.53
CA GLN A 487 -1.85 13.91 -18.20
C GLN A 487 -2.93 13.84 -17.11
N ALA A 488 -4.05 14.54 -17.27
CA ALA A 488 -5.16 14.49 -16.34
C ALA A 488 -5.70 13.07 -16.19
N LEU A 489 -5.85 12.36 -17.31
CA LEU A 489 -6.30 10.97 -17.35
C LEU A 489 -5.34 10.04 -16.62
N ASP A 490 -4.06 10.05 -16.98
CA ASP A 490 -3.07 9.12 -16.44
C ASP A 490 -2.82 9.36 -14.94
N GLN A 491 -2.87 10.62 -14.50
CA GLN A 491 -2.87 10.97 -13.08
C GLN A 491 -4.13 10.43 -12.37
N SER A 492 -5.30 10.54 -12.99
CA SER A 492 -6.54 10.04 -12.39
C SER A 492 -6.55 8.52 -12.29
N LEU A 493 -6.09 7.82 -13.33
CA LEU A 493 -5.93 6.36 -13.36
C LEU A 493 -4.92 5.90 -12.31
N LEU A 494 -3.76 6.54 -12.21
CA LEU A 494 -2.71 6.12 -11.29
C LEU A 494 -3.13 6.31 -9.83
N ALA A 495 -3.80 7.42 -9.50
CA ALA A 495 -4.35 7.64 -8.15
C ALA A 495 -5.44 6.61 -7.80
N ALA A 496 -6.35 6.30 -8.74
CA ALA A 496 -7.37 5.27 -8.56
C ALA A 496 -6.76 3.86 -8.41
N GLN A 497 -5.67 3.57 -9.12
CA GLN A 497 -4.93 2.31 -8.99
C GLN A 497 -4.33 2.15 -7.59
N HIS A 498 -3.73 3.20 -7.04
CA HIS A 498 -3.22 3.16 -5.67
C HIS A 498 -4.36 2.90 -4.67
N LEU A 499 -5.52 3.54 -4.85
CA LEU A 499 -6.70 3.28 -4.03
C LEU A 499 -7.13 1.80 -4.11
N LEU A 500 -7.18 1.23 -5.32
CA LEU A 500 -7.56 -0.16 -5.53
C LEU A 500 -6.56 -1.14 -4.91
N ARG A 501 -5.25 -0.93 -5.10
CA ARG A 501 -4.18 -1.75 -4.53
C ARG A 501 -4.25 -1.76 -3.00
N VAL A 502 -4.45 -0.59 -2.37
CA VAL A 502 -4.64 -0.48 -0.92
C VAL A 502 -5.90 -1.21 -0.46
N ALA A 503 -7.03 -1.08 -1.17
CA ALA A 503 -8.25 -1.81 -0.88
C ALA A 503 -8.04 -3.34 -0.93
N GLN A 504 -7.38 -3.85 -1.97
CA GLN A 504 -7.11 -5.28 -2.13
C GLN A 504 -6.26 -5.86 -0.99
N ILE A 505 -5.12 -5.23 -0.65
CA ILE A 505 -4.24 -5.77 0.40
C ILE A 505 -4.87 -5.68 1.80
N THR A 506 -5.77 -4.70 2.02
CA THR A 506 -6.57 -4.56 3.25
C THR A 506 -7.87 -5.37 3.24
N ARG A 507 -8.07 -6.21 2.22
CA ARG A 507 -9.22 -7.10 2.07
C ARG A 507 -10.57 -6.37 2.00
N VAL A 508 -10.58 -5.14 1.51
CA VAL A 508 -11.80 -4.45 1.12
C VAL A 508 -12.37 -5.14 -0.12
N ASN A 509 -13.57 -5.69 0.01
CA ASN A 509 -14.31 -6.31 -1.09
C ASN A 509 -15.54 -5.48 -1.50
N LEU A 510 -15.83 -4.40 -0.78
CA LEU A 510 -16.86 -3.41 -1.11
C LEU A 510 -16.37 -2.01 -0.76
N PHE A 511 -16.33 -1.09 -1.72
CA PHE A 511 -16.23 0.32 -1.38
C PHE A 511 -17.58 0.82 -0.87
N LEU A 512 -17.56 1.52 0.27
CA LEU A 512 -18.72 2.23 0.83
C LEU A 512 -18.94 3.59 0.17
N GLY A 513 -17.93 4.07 -0.56
CA GLY A 513 -17.93 5.28 -1.36
C GLY A 513 -16.53 5.86 -1.47
N ALA A 514 -16.33 6.77 -2.42
CA ALA A 514 -15.06 7.45 -2.64
C ALA A 514 -15.25 8.95 -2.90
N VAL A 515 -14.22 9.72 -2.57
CA VAL A 515 -14.13 11.15 -2.90
C VAL A 515 -12.85 11.39 -3.66
N VAL A 516 -12.96 12.20 -4.71
CA VAL A 516 -11.83 12.65 -5.52
C VAL A 516 -11.64 14.14 -5.30
N CYS A 517 -10.51 14.53 -4.74
CA CYS A 517 -10.13 15.93 -4.58
C CYS A 517 -9.31 16.39 -5.78
N ILE A 518 -9.67 17.53 -6.36
CA ILE A 518 -8.91 18.19 -7.44
C ILE A 518 -8.28 19.48 -6.87
N GLY A 519 -6.97 19.63 -7.04
CA GLY A 519 -6.24 20.81 -6.57
C GLY A 519 -6.33 21.97 -7.56
N ARG A 520 -7.03 23.03 -7.17
CA ARG A 520 -7.23 24.24 -8.00
C ARG A 520 -5.90 24.91 -8.39
N ASP A 521 -4.92 24.92 -7.50
CA ASP A 521 -3.59 25.50 -7.77
C ASP A 521 -2.81 24.73 -8.85
N ALA A 522 -3.14 23.45 -9.06
CA ALA A 522 -2.42 22.56 -9.97
C ALA A 522 -3.13 22.37 -11.32
N VAL A 523 -4.39 22.81 -11.45
CA VAL A 523 -5.26 22.48 -12.58
C VAL A 523 -6.03 23.71 -13.04
N ALA A 524 -5.91 24.04 -14.33
CA ALA A 524 -6.66 25.14 -14.94
C ALA A 524 -8.13 24.81 -15.21
N ASP A 525 -8.42 23.56 -15.62
CA ASP A 525 -9.77 23.05 -15.84
C ASP A 525 -9.95 21.70 -15.13
N ALA A 526 -10.88 21.66 -14.17
CA ALA A 526 -11.18 20.47 -13.37
C ALA A 526 -12.00 19.43 -14.15
N MET A 527 -12.73 19.82 -15.21
CA MET A 527 -13.71 18.95 -15.86
C MET A 527 -13.13 17.67 -16.48
N PRO A 528 -11.93 17.68 -17.10
CA PRO A 528 -11.27 16.45 -17.52
C PRO A 528 -11.08 15.44 -16.38
N TYR A 529 -10.68 15.92 -15.20
CA TYR A 529 -10.49 15.08 -14.01
C TYR A 529 -11.84 14.58 -13.46
N VAL A 530 -12.87 15.43 -13.42
CA VAL A 530 -14.22 15.05 -12.99
C VAL A 530 -14.77 13.91 -13.86
N ARG A 531 -14.70 14.07 -15.19
CA ARG A 531 -15.18 13.06 -16.15
C ARG A 531 -14.37 11.78 -16.08
N ALA A 532 -13.03 11.90 -16.01
CA ALA A 532 -12.16 10.74 -15.85
C ALA A 532 -12.50 9.96 -14.57
N ALA A 533 -12.71 10.66 -13.44
CA ALA A 533 -13.04 10.02 -12.17
C ALA A 533 -14.32 9.18 -12.25
N GLY A 534 -15.40 9.74 -12.82
CA GLY A 534 -16.67 9.01 -12.99
C GLY A 534 -16.53 7.75 -13.85
N GLU A 535 -15.83 7.86 -14.99
CA GLU A 535 -15.61 6.72 -15.89
C GLU A 535 -14.67 5.67 -15.32
N ILE A 536 -13.60 6.09 -14.63
CA ILE A 536 -12.67 5.18 -13.96
C ILE A 536 -13.40 4.39 -12.87
N TRP A 537 -14.17 5.09 -12.04
CA TRP A 537 -14.91 4.45 -10.96
C TRP A 537 -15.95 3.46 -11.47
N ARG A 538 -16.72 3.82 -12.51
CA ARG A 538 -17.61 2.88 -13.19
C ARG A 538 -16.85 1.68 -13.74
N GLY A 539 -15.75 1.92 -14.46
CA GLY A 539 -14.93 0.86 -15.04
C GLY A 539 -14.34 -0.08 -13.98
N MET A 540 -14.03 0.40 -12.78
CA MET A 540 -13.55 -0.43 -11.67
C MET A 540 -14.63 -1.38 -11.13
N HIS A 541 -15.92 -1.02 -11.26
CA HIS A 541 -17.04 -1.70 -10.63
C HIS A 541 -17.97 -2.48 -11.59
N VAL A 542 -17.89 -2.23 -12.89
CA VAL A 542 -18.67 -2.96 -13.90
C VAL A 542 -18.00 -4.31 -14.19
N LYS A 543 -18.78 -5.39 -14.20
CA LYS A 543 -18.32 -6.70 -14.70
C LYS A 543 -18.32 -6.68 -16.23
N ARG A 544 -17.27 -7.24 -16.85
CA ARG A 544 -17.35 -7.58 -18.27
C ARG A 544 -18.41 -8.67 -18.44
N THR A 545 -19.36 -8.46 -19.34
CA THR A 545 -20.32 -9.48 -19.74
C THR A 545 -19.62 -10.51 -20.64
N GLU A 546 -19.97 -11.79 -20.51
CA GLU A 546 -19.43 -12.89 -21.34
C GLU A 546 -19.57 -12.61 -22.85
N ASP A 547 -20.53 -11.78 -23.26
CA ASP A 547 -20.75 -11.40 -24.67
C ASP A 547 -19.68 -10.44 -25.26
N GLU A 548 -18.83 -9.80 -24.45
CA GLU A 548 -17.71 -8.98 -24.96
C GLU A 548 -16.45 -9.83 -25.24
N GLU A 549 -16.38 -11.06 -24.74
CA GLU A 549 -15.27 -12.00 -24.99
C GLU A 549 -15.31 -12.60 -26.40
N GLU A 550 -16.45 -12.56 -27.09
CA GLU A 550 -16.56 -13.07 -28.47
C GLU A 550 -16.02 -12.10 -29.55
N SER A 551 -15.74 -10.84 -29.20
CA SER A 551 -15.30 -9.83 -30.20
C SER A 551 -13.80 -9.56 -30.24
N ASP A 552 -13.07 -9.93 -29.19
CA ASP A 552 -11.61 -9.91 -29.16
C ASP A 552 -11.10 -11.36 -29.20
N GLU A 553 -10.95 -11.91 -30.41
CA GLU A 553 -10.32 -13.22 -30.65
C GLU A 553 -8.83 -13.22 -30.21
N GLU A 554 -8.58 -13.29 -28.92
CA GLU A 554 -7.51 -14.10 -28.34
C GLU A 554 -8.14 -14.97 -27.25
N VAL A 555 -8.79 -16.04 -27.70
CA VAL A 555 -9.22 -17.17 -26.88
C VAL A 555 -8.05 -17.60 -25.99
N ASP A 556 -8.16 -17.41 -24.67
CA ASP A 556 -7.21 -18.01 -23.74
C ASP A 556 -7.40 -19.53 -23.82
N VAL A 557 -6.49 -20.17 -24.56
CA VAL A 557 -6.45 -21.62 -24.84
C VAL A 557 -6.35 -22.46 -23.54
N TRP A 558 -6.17 -21.82 -22.39
CA TRP A 558 -6.13 -22.46 -21.08
C TRP A 558 -7.51 -22.71 -20.45
N ASP A 559 -8.50 -21.83 -20.66
CA ASP A 559 -9.79 -21.85 -19.95
C ASP A 559 -10.70 -23.02 -20.35
N VAL A 560 -10.50 -23.58 -21.54
CA VAL A 560 -11.28 -24.73 -22.05
C VAL A 560 -10.94 -26.04 -21.31
N LYS A 561 -9.79 -26.12 -20.62
CA LYS A 561 -9.25 -27.42 -20.17
C LYS A 561 -9.51 -27.80 -18.71
N ASN A 562 -9.98 -26.89 -17.86
CA ASN A 562 -10.02 -27.11 -16.40
C ASN A 562 -11.39 -26.91 -15.72
N ARG A 563 -12.52 -27.05 -16.45
CA ARG A 563 -13.85 -27.11 -15.82
C ARG A 563 -14.10 -28.46 -15.14
N VAL A 564 -13.88 -28.56 -13.82
CA VAL A 564 -14.51 -29.55 -12.93
C VAL A 564 -14.99 -28.87 -11.64
N GLU A 565 -16.12 -29.35 -11.13
CA GLU A 565 -17.04 -28.72 -10.18
C GLU A 565 -16.57 -28.60 -8.71
N ARG A 566 -16.96 -27.47 -8.08
CA ARG A 566 -17.37 -27.18 -6.68
C ARG A 566 -16.62 -27.77 -5.45
N GLY A 567 -16.31 -26.86 -4.50
CA GLY A 567 -16.23 -27.14 -3.05
C GLY A 567 -15.74 -25.92 -2.24
N ASP A 568 -16.43 -25.57 -1.15
CA ASP A 568 -16.08 -24.48 -0.22
C ASP A 568 -14.74 -24.72 0.50
N GLY A 569 -13.89 -23.70 0.54
CA GLY A 569 -12.64 -23.69 1.31
C GLY A 569 -11.56 -22.80 0.68
N TRP A 570 -11.00 -21.88 1.47
CA TRP A 570 -9.73 -21.17 1.28
C TRP A 570 -9.40 -20.64 -0.14
N LEU A 571 -9.53 -19.33 -0.34
CA LEU A 571 -9.03 -18.64 -1.54
C LEU A 571 -7.50 -18.47 -1.49
N VAL A 572 -6.77 -19.57 -1.68
CA VAL A 572 -5.43 -19.58 -2.26
C VAL A 572 -5.48 -20.60 -3.39
N GLY A 573 -5.85 -20.13 -4.58
CA GLY A 573 -5.97 -21.00 -5.76
C GLY A 573 -7.04 -20.56 -6.75
N ARG A 574 -6.95 -19.34 -7.28
CA ARG A 574 -7.45 -19.03 -8.63
C ARG A 574 -6.42 -18.21 -9.37
N SER A 575 -5.69 -18.87 -10.25
CA SER A 575 -5.07 -18.25 -11.43
C SER A 575 -6.19 -17.95 -12.44
N GLN A 576 -7.07 -17.00 -12.12
CA GLN A 576 -7.84 -16.28 -13.13
C GLN A 576 -7.07 -14.98 -13.37
N GLY A 577 -6.64 -14.75 -14.61
CA GLY A 577 -5.87 -13.57 -15.04
C GLY A 577 -6.71 -12.29 -15.03
N GLY A 578 -7.26 -11.92 -13.87
CA GLY A 578 -8.09 -10.74 -13.67
C GLY A 578 -7.89 -10.14 -12.28
N SER A 579 -8.14 -8.85 -12.16
CA SER A 579 -8.09 -8.13 -10.88
C SER A 579 -9.05 -8.77 -9.87
N THR A 580 -8.50 -9.35 -8.80
CA THR A 580 -9.21 -10.03 -7.70
C THR A 580 -10.37 -9.23 -7.09
N TYR A 581 -10.36 -7.90 -7.23
CA TYR A 581 -11.47 -7.05 -6.78
C TYR A 581 -12.75 -7.28 -7.60
N ARG A 582 -12.65 -7.36 -8.94
CA ARG A 582 -13.83 -7.50 -9.82
C ARG A 582 -14.57 -8.82 -9.61
N ASP A 583 -13.83 -9.88 -9.26
CA ASP A 583 -14.39 -11.20 -8.98
C ASP A 583 -15.18 -11.24 -7.66
N THR A 584 -14.85 -10.34 -6.71
CA THR A 584 -15.58 -10.19 -5.44
C THR A 584 -16.82 -9.31 -5.54
N LEU A 585 -16.97 -8.53 -6.62
CA LEU A 585 -18.15 -7.70 -6.84
C LEU A 585 -19.39 -8.59 -7.04
N GLN A 586 -20.35 -8.46 -6.14
CA GLN A 586 -21.61 -9.19 -6.24
C GLN A 586 -22.64 -8.31 -6.97
N ARG A 587 -22.60 -8.36 -8.31
CA ARG A 587 -23.47 -7.69 -9.31
C ARG A 587 -23.16 -6.21 -9.58
N ASP A 588 -23.64 -5.72 -10.74
CA ASP A 588 -23.51 -4.34 -11.24
C ASP A 588 -24.07 -3.33 -10.24
N CYS A 589 -23.22 -2.88 -9.33
CA CYS A 589 -23.52 -1.76 -8.45
C CYS A 589 -22.24 -0.95 -8.29
N THR A 590 -22.27 0.29 -8.80
CA THR A 590 -21.18 1.25 -8.62
C THR A 590 -21.46 2.01 -7.32
N PRO A 591 -20.60 1.92 -6.28
CA PRO A 591 -20.78 2.69 -5.06
C PRO A 591 -20.73 4.21 -5.33
N PRO A 592 -21.19 5.05 -4.39
CA PRO A 592 -21.21 6.49 -4.60
C PRO A 592 -19.80 7.06 -4.81
N LEU A 593 -19.70 8.03 -5.72
CA LEU A 593 -18.48 8.80 -5.99
C LEU A 593 -18.84 10.28 -6.09
N PHE A 594 -18.07 11.11 -5.40
CA PHE A 594 -18.14 12.56 -5.54
C PHE A 594 -16.77 13.14 -5.84
N VAL A 595 -16.78 14.22 -6.62
CA VAL A 595 -15.57 14.95 -6.97
C VAL A 595 -15.66 16.34 -6.35
N VAL A 596 -14.61 16.80 -5.71
CA VAL A 596 -14.55 18.10 -5.03
C VAL A 596 -13.34 18.90 -5.51
N GLU A 597 -13.52 20.20 -5.72
CA GLU A 597 -12.42 21.12 -6.00
C GLU A 597 -11.99 21.81 -4.69
N VAL A 598 -10.71 21.70 -4.36
CA VAL A 598 -10.08 22.26 -3.15
C VAL A 598 -8.93 23.18 -3.57
N GLN A 599 -8.37 23.98 -2.66
CA GLN A 599 -7.30 24.92 -3.03
C GLN A 599 -6.07 24.20 -3.58
N GLY A 600 -5.59 23.19 -2.87
CA GLY A 600 -4.37 22.48 -3.24
C GLY A 600 -4.21 21.15 -2.52
N LEU A 601 -3.38 20.28 -3.09
CA LEU A 601 -3.11 18.93 -2.62
C LEU A 601 -1.62 18.76 -2.25
N PRO A 602 -1.26 17.75 -1.44
CA PRO A 602 0.13 17.48 -1.09
C PRO A 602 1.02 17.36 -2.31
N ARG A 603 2.25 17.86 -2.21
CA ARG A 603 3.25 17.87 -3.30
C ARG A 603 2.83 18.64 -4.57
N GLY A 604 1.72 19.39 -4.53
CA GLY A 604 1.17 20.05 -5.72
C GLY A 604 0.52 19.06 -6.69
N ALA A 605 0.04 17.91 -6.19
CA ALA A 605 -0.70 16.96 -7.01
C ALA A 605 -1.97 17.58 -7.60
N SER A 606 -2.36 17.14 -8.78
CA SER A 606 -3.58 17.59 -9.45
C SER A 606 -4.84 16.91 -8.94
N VAL A 607 -4.71 15.64 -8.54
CA VAL A 607 -5.83 14.79 -8.10
C VAL A 607 -5.41 13.90 -6.93
N GLU A 608 -6.33 13.67 -6.00
CA GLU A 608 -6.17 12.76 -4.86
C GLU A 608 -7.46 11.93 -4.69
N TRP A 609 -7.34 10.61 -4.58
CA TRP A 609 -8.47 9.70 -4.32
C TRP A 609 -8.45 9.22 -2.88
N CYS A 610 -9.60 9.22 -2.22
CA CYS A 610 -9.76 8.60 -0.90
C CYS A 610 -11.08 7.83 -0.83
N GLY A 611 -11.20 6.95 0.17
CA GLY A 611 -12.41 6.16 0.28
C GLY A 611 -12.52 5.39 1.58
N VAL A 612 -13.67 4.78 1.75
CA VAL A 612 -13.96 3.86 2.85
C VAL A 612 -14.40 2.54 2.25
N GLY A 613 -13.91 1.46 2.82
CA GLY A 613 -14.19 0.10 2.39
C GLY A 613 -14.69 -0.78 3.51
N TRP A 614 -15.42 -1.82 3.12
CA TRP A 614 -15.83 -2.93 3.95
C TRP A 614 -15.19 -4.21 3.43
N GLY A 615 -14.70 -5.05 4.35
CA GLY A 615 -14.20 -6.38 4.08
C GLY A 615 -14.95 -7.39 4.93
N GLY A 616 -15.77 -8.26 4.33
CA GLY A 616 -16.51 -9.25 5.10
C GLY A 616 -17.35 -10.19 4.23
N ASN A 617 -17.92 -11.21 4.88
CA ASN A 617 -18.77 -12.19 4.22
C ASN A 617 -20.21 -11.67 4.16
N GLY A 618 -20.69 -11.24 3.00
CA GLY A 618 -22.06 -10.78 2.81
C GLY A 618 -22.32 -10.28 1.40
N ARG A 619 -23.57 -10.40 0.94
CA ARG A 619 -24.02 -9.63 -0.23
C ARG A 619 -24.03 -8.17 0.15
N CYS A 620 -23.62 -7.28 -0.73
CA CYS A 620 -23.75 -5.84 -0.54
C CYS A 620 -24.47 -5.26 -1.73
N ARG A 621 -25.24 -4.19 -1.51
CA ARG A 621 -26.04 -3.55 -2.54
C ARG A 621 -26.01 -2.04 -2.36
N VAL A 622 -26.11 -1.34 -3.49
CA VAL A 622 -26.36 0.10 -3.52
C VAL A 622 -27.83 0.28 -3.86
N GLU A 623 -28.57 0.97 -2.99
CA GLU A 623 -29.95 1.37 -3.24
C GLU A 623 -30.00 2.87 -3.50
N ARG A 624 -30.55 3.27 -4.64
CA ARG A 624 -30.81 4.69 -4.94
C ARG A 624 -32.23 5.05 -4.49
N LYS A 625 -32.35 5.98 -3.55
CA LYS A 625 -33.60 6.55 -3.04
C LYS A 625 -33.68 8.03 -3.42
N GLY A 626 -34.16 8.32 -4.63
CA GLY A 626 -34.17 9.70 -5.16
C GLY A 626 -32.75 10.20 -5.47
N VAL A 627 -32.34 11.32 -4.87
CA VAL A 627 -30.96 11.89 -4.96
C VAL A 627 -29.98 11.32 -3.92
N TRP A 628 -30.42 10.29 -3.20
CA TRP A 628 -29.73 9.67 -2.07
C TRP A 628 -29.33 8.27 -2.48
N GLU A 629 -28.10 7.88 -2.16
CA GLU A 629 -27.58 6.55 -2.41
C GLU A 629 -27.16 5.91 -1.09
N GLU A 630 -27.76 4.78 -0.77
CA GLU A 630 -27.45 4.01 0.42
C GLU A 630 -26.67 2.76 0.04
N VAL A 631 -25.62 2.46 0.79
CA VAL A 631 -24.85 1.23 0.65
C VAL A 631 -25.15 0.34 1.86
N GLY A 632 -25.79 -0.81 1.59
CA GLY A 632 -26.26 -1.74 2.62
C GLY A 632 -25.85 -3.19 2.38
N MET A 633 -25.93 -4.01 3.42
CA MET A 633 -25.72 -5.46 3.31
C MET A 633 -26.99 -6.21 2.89
N GLY A 634 -26.87 -7.03 1.85
CA GLY A 634 -27.80 -8.05 1.40
C GLY A 634 -28.08 -9.12 2.46
N ASN A 635 -29.34 -9.58 2.47
CA ASN A 635 -30.13 -10.18 3.56
C ASN A 635 -30.97 -9.16 4.37
N GLY A 636 -30.82 -7.85 4.10
CA GLY A 636 -31.84 -6.83 4.39
C GLY A 636 -31.87 -6.26 5.81
N ARG A 637 -30.77 -6.27 6.57
CA ARG A 637 -30.83 -5.94 8.01
C ARG A 637 -29.72 -5.01 8.54
N GLY A 638 -28.88 -4.42 7.68
CA GLY A 638 -27.85 -3.46 8.13
C GLY A 638 -27.38 -2.52 7.04
N GLU A 639 -27.66 -1.23 7.21
CA GLU A 639 -27.08 -0.12 6.45
C GLU A 639 -25.66 0.16 6.97
N LEU A 640 -24.68 0.22 6.07
CA LEU A 640 -23.26 0.48 6.43
C LEU A 640 -22.91 1.95 6.25
N SER A 641 -23.41 2.58 5.19
CA SER A 641 -23.15 3.98 4.86
C SER A 641 -24.22 4.52 3.93
N GLY A 642 -24.36 5.83 3.88
CA GLY A 642 -25.17 6.50 2.88
C GLY A 642 -24.56 7.83 2.46
N TRP A 643 -24.92 8.24 1.25
CA TRP A 643 -24.42 9.43 0.58
C TRP A 643 -25.56 10.18 -0.06
N MET A 644 -25.51 11.50 0.05
CA MET A 644 -26.60 12.34 -0.42
C MET A 644 -26.07 13.57 -1.12
N GLY A 645 -26.39 13.74 -2.39
CA GLY A 645 -26.06 14.93 -3.15
C GLY A 645 -27.20 15.95 -3.12
N LEU A 646 -26.93 17.17 -2.67
CA LEU A 646 -27.84 18.30 -2.86
C LEU A 646 -27.49 19.05 -4.14
N GLY A 647 -28.40 19.07 -5.11
CA GLY A 647 -28.23 19.82 -6.35
C GLY A 647 -28.28 21.34 -6.17
N VAL A 648 -27.74 22.08 -7.14
CA VAL A 648 -27.88 23.54 -7.20
C VAL A 648 -29.37 23.90 -7.34
N GLY A 649 -29.91 24.69 -6.42
CA GLY A 649 -31.33 25.08 -6.39
C GLY A 649 -32.30 24.06 -5.79
N ALA A 650 -31.81 22.95 -5.22
CA ALA A 650 -32.63 21.91 -4.61
C ALA A 650 -32.46 21.85 -3.07
N GLY A 651 -33.58 21.96 -2.35
CA GLY A 651 -33.68 21.75 -0.89
C GLY A 651 -32.75 22.61 -0.04
N THR A 652 -32.75 22.36 1.27
CA THR A 652 -31.83 23.00 2.23
C THR A 652 -31.11 21.93 3.08
N LEU A 653 -29.97 22.28 3.71
CA LEU A 653 -29.24 21.33 4.57
C LEU A 653 -30.06 20.98 5.83
N GLU A 654 -30.97 21.86 6.21
CA GLU A 654 -31.91 21.74 7.30
C GLU A 654 -32.95 20.63 7.06
N GLU A 655 -33.29 20.38 5.80
CA GLU A 655 -34.24 19.33 5.38
C GLU A 655 -33.60 17.94 5.30
N ILE A 656 -32.27 17.83 5.37
CA ILE A 656 -31.57 16.54 5.33
C ILE A 656 -31.80 15.80 6.64
N ASP A 657 -32.45 14.65 6.57
CA ASP A 657 -32.52 13.68 7.66
C ASP A 657 -31.44 12.60 7.48
N VAL A 658 -30.65 12.29 8.51
CA VAL A 658 -29.68 11.18 8.48
C VAL A 658 -30.05 10.17 9.55
N PRO A 659 -29.76 8.87 9.35
CA PRO A 659 -30.04 7.86 10.37
C PRO A 659 -29.39 8.22 11.71
N ALA A 660 -30.08 7.96 12.82
CA ALA A 660 -29.50 8.15 14.13
C ALA A 660 -28.30 7.21 14.37
N GLY A 661 -27.29 7.69 15.11
CA GLY A 661 -26.11 6.90 15.44
C GLY A 661 -25.24 6.63 14.21
N VAL A 662 -24.81 7.70 13.53
CA VAL A 662 -23.88 7.63 12.40
C VAL A 662 -22.78 8.69 12.56
N MET A 663 -21.62 8.42 11.97
CA MET A 663 -20.55 9.41 11.81
C MET A 663 -20.76 10.15 10.50
N VAL A 664 -20.76 11.48 10.51
CA VAL A 664 -21.10 12.31 9.35
C VAL A 664 -19.90 13.11 8.87
N THR A 665 -19.69 13.15 7.55
CA THR A 665 -18.82 14.09 6.84
C THR A 665 -19.67 14.91 5.86
N LEU A 666 -19.52 16.24 5.91
CA LEU A 666 -20.25 17.19 5.08
C LEU A 666 -19.26 17.91 4.16
N TYR A 667 -19.37 17.68 2.85
CA TYR A 667 -18.71 18.49 1.83
C TYR A 667 -19.67 19.61 1.42
N THR A 668 -19.22 20.87 1.42
CA THR A 668 -20.12 22.01 1.14
C THR A 668 -19.42 23.13 0.39
N THR A 669 -20.16 23.79 -0.49
CA THR A 669 -19.73 25.02 -1.20
C THR A 669 -20.21 26.31 -0.51
N GLY A 670 -21.08 26.19 0.49
CA GLY A 670 -21.70 27.32 1.18
C GLY A 670 -21.66 27.18 2.70
N GLU A 671 -22.15 28.23 3.36
CA GLU A 671 -22.26 28.29 4.82
C GLU A 671 -23.14 27.17 5.38
N VAL A 672 -22.80 26.72 6.58
CA VAL A 672 -23.54 25.70 7.32
C VAL A 672 -24.11 26.35 8.56
N ALA A 673 -25.43 26.36 8.69
CA ALA A 673 -26.09 26.91 9.87
C ALA A 673 -25.70 26.14 11.14
N ASP A 674 -25.57 26.85 12.27
CA ASP A 674 -25.21 26.23 13.56
C ASP A 674 -26.19 25.11 13.95
N ALA A 675 -27.48 25.24 13.63
CA ALA A 675 -28.47 24.19 13.87
C ALA A 675 -28.16 22.89 13.12
N VAL A 676 -27.59 22.98 11.90
CA VAL A 676 -27.15 21.81 11.14
C VAL A 676 -25.89 21.21 11.76
N LEU A 677 -24.94 22.05 12.19
CA LEU A 677 -23.71 21.59 12.86
C LEU A 677 -24.02 20.88 14.19
N GLU A 678 -24.96 21.39 14.98
CA GLU A 678 -25.35 20.78 16.26
C GLU A 678 -26.13 19.47 16.08
N ARG A 679 -26.97 19.41 15.04
CA ARG A 679 -27.79 18.23 14.75
C ARG A 679 -26.99 17.09 14.13
N LEU A 680 -26.22 17.38 13.08
CA LEU A 680 -25.48 16.37 12.31
C LEU A 680 -24.10 16.07 12.90
N LYS A 681 -23.54 17.02 13.66
CA LYS A 681 -22.17 16.96 14.22
C LYS A 681 -21.11 16.51 13.19
N PRO A 682 -21.05 17.12 11.99
CA PRO A 682 -20.25 16.59 10.90
C PRO A 682 -18.79 17.02 10.97
N THR A 683 -17.89 16.22 10.38
CA THR A 683 -16.63 16.74 9.85
C THR A 683 -16.95 17.58 8.63
N VAL A 684 -16.63 18.87 8.65
CA VAL A 684 -16.94 19.79 7.55
C VAL A 684 -15.73 19.93 6.65
N VAL A 685 -15.92 19.70 5.35
CA VAL A 685 -14.93 19.88 4.31
C VAL A 685 -15.42 20.96 3.33
N PRO A 686 -14.96 22.21 3.45
CA PRO A 686 -15.34 23.25 2.53
C PRO A 686 -14.67 23.03 1.16
N CYS A 687 -15.46 23.19 0.10
CA CYS A 687 -15.07 22.96 -1.28
C CYS A 687 -15.42 24.18 -2.14
N PHE A 688 -14.64 24.46 -3.17
CA PHE A 688 -14.99 25.50 -4.14
C PHE A 688 -16.14 25.05 -5.04
N ARG A 689 -16.09 23.79 -5.48
CA ARG A 689 -17.09 23.13 -6.33
C ARG A 689 -17.20 21.66 -5.96
N ILE A 690 -18.37 21.08 -6.19
CA ILE A 690 -18.68 19.67 -5.92
C ILE A 690 -19.46 19.13 -7.11
N TRP A 691 -19.13 17.90 -7.53
CA TRP A 691 -19.82 17.17 -8.60
C TRP A 691 -20.15 15.75 -8.17
N ASP A 692 -21.21 15.19 -8.73
CA ASP A 692 -21.44 13.73 -8.73
C ASP A 692 -20.57 13.02 -9.78
N ALA A 693 -20.70 11.69 -9.86
CA ALA A 693 -19.96 10.84 -10.79
C ALA A 693 -20.28 11.12 -12.27
N GLU A 694 -21.41 11.76 -12.57
CA GLU A 694 -21.81 12.17 -13.92
C GLU A 694 -21.30 13.57 -14.27
N GLY A 695 -20.67 14.28 -13.33
CA GLY A 695 -20.16 15.64 -13.53
C GLY A 695 -21.23 16.72 -13.39
N LYS A 696 -22.37 16.42 -12.75
CA LYS A 696 -23.39 17.43 -12.41
C LYS A 696 -23.02 18.13 -11.11
N MET A 697 -23.13 19.45 -11.10
CA MET A 697 -22.78 20.27 -9.94
C MET A 697 -23.75 20.10 -8.77
N LEU A 698 -23.19 20.09 -7.56
CA LEU A 698 -23.87 19.98 -6.28
C LEU A 698 -23.48 21.15 -5.37
N ARG A 699 -24.39 21.55 -4.46
CA ARG A 699 -24.10 22.54 -3.41
C ARG A 699 -23.43 21.90 -2.19
N ALA A 700 -23.79 20.65 -1.89
CA ALA A 700 -23.28 19.91 -0.74
C ALA A 700 -23.46 18.40 -0.91
N VAL A 701 -22.63 17.64 -0.21
CA VAL A 701 -22.73 16.18 -0.09
C VAL A 701 -22.66 15.79 1.38
N VAL A 702 -23.64 15.04 1.85
CA VAL A 702 -23.63 14.43 3.19
C VAL A 702 -23.28 12.96 3.04
N ALA A 703 -22.14 12.57 3.59
CA ALA A 703 -21.70 11.20 3.67
C ALA A 703 -21.78 10.74 5.13
N TYR A 704 -22.38 9.60 5.38
CA TYR A 704 -22.40 9.02 6.73
C TYR A 704 -22.02 7.56 6.74
N MET A 705 -21.54 7.13 7.90
CA MET A 705 -21.11 5.78 8.15
C MET A 705 -21.70 5.28 9.46
N LYS A 706 -22.17 4.04 9.43
CA LYS A 706 -22.69 3.32 10.58
C LYS A 706 -21.75 2.17 10.90
N CYS A 707 -21.28 2.08 12.14
CA CYS A 707 -20.57 0.88 12.56
C CYS A 707 -21.60 -0.26 12.68
N PRO A 708 -21.48 -1.35 11.91
CA PRO A 708 -22.31 -2.52 12.15
C PRO A 708 -21.87 -3.12 13.49
N LEU A 709 -22.82 -3.19 14.42
CA LEU A 709 -22.70 -3.83 15.73
C LEU A 709 -23.79 -4.88 15.90
#